data_AF-A0A7S7LYB4-F1
#
_entry.id   AF-A0A7S7LYB4-F1
#
_cell.length_a   1.000
_cell.length_b   1.000
_cell.length_c   1.000
_cell.angle_alpha   90.00
_cell.angle_beta   90.00
_cell.angle_gamma   90.00
#
_symmetry.space_group_name_H-M   'P 1'
#
loop_
_entity.id
_entity.type
_entity.pdbx_description
1 polymer ?
#
loop_
_entity_poly.entity_id
_entity_poly.type
_entity_poly.pdbx_seq_one_letter_code
_entity_poly.pdbx_strand_id
1 'polypeptide(L)'
;MRKFSYKNIGISILTASMLLTGCSSSGGGTSSDPVVAADTVISGAAVDGYLYLATVCVDLNVTGVCNIGSDPITSTDINGSFTLTMTPEQKAIAEINKAPMLVYGGTDVDTNQPFVGSLKAPLETKATINITPITTMVEAVLASGGTVDDAKQKVADALGLDVNDVDKDPVAEALSDGGTTDLLRSALTIHKIIEVLAAASVADGSQTNKDAAVTAIYSSLANAIVTVSGLVADSNGTAGMAEIVTVASQETNTSLSSGAQEAVVLAQTIEDQLEVALPTGTTGTTSETISSTAIGFDDAIEEYEARVETSIDNNTTISDTEVLLETDPFELKTIALVDLLSGYSITASEGDINATINIAGYTFTTTTAELLALSGVPTSITNPLSIAYNEDLVEAYLLNLDIVASDSAVYHIAILEGFSSDMTTAAFSELIHATGNAELMALALVITPPEGLALLTDVEQAKAIFTELRTQAMSVVDYDNSGTPGFLDTEALSMESALNGAAIDIGFLGEALDGIITRTNFAMDTNQTTLNYTIPGTTRNVTLTDNNISGSVSWGYAILDTNNNAWSGTVTYPDIVDENLSAFSYTTLTANIVGTLPQTYEIDTNASLINSQSFDGSVTVTKTTEGASIAIEGSVSSNGDSFTISNLTANVGYDVNATTGEPIGNYFKLNGLTLAGTVGNYSVNGTLTVNSYAQNTLWAAKGGIVDVPYSSFGVNFTCSDMSAPVGDLTFNFDGASYIPDYTYAYDNGVQIQSENYFNDINVDAQYSDIVNLGNYTGLSCSIGTLQVSSYGSWNWSESNIYNSGWLPSEITFNGTLTNTTASVTGDLNAQWLNVVTIDLDGIDATPLVDVTFDGSLNMPSRPEMALHLGFTNSATQNNITATYSYDTTAIVASAVFDSNMTNGEITITSDGITADVVVDNGGINYTTSTLTKGSLTLGSFEDRAGVPVIKYVDGSFESLP
;
A
#
# COMPACT_ATOMS: atom_id res chain seq x y z
N MET A 1 -16.99 30.44 32.85
CA MET A 1 -18.21 31.23 33.16
C MET A 1 -19.12 31.47 31.95
N ARG A 2 -20.26 30.76 31.85
CA ARG A 2 -21.46 31.23 31.13
C ARG A 2 -22.73 30.97 31.95
N LYS A 3 -23.17 31.95 32.74
CA LYS A 3 -24.58 31.99 33.12
C LYS A 3 -25.40 32.47 31.94
N PHE A 4 -26.51 31.80 31.67
CA PHE A 4 -27.62 32.45 31.01
C PHE A 4 -28.93 32.17 31.72
N SER A 5 -29.66 33.27 31.89
CA SER A 5 -30.95 33.45 32.51
C SER A 5 -32.03 32.51 31.97
N TYR A 6 -32.77 31.91 32.90
CA TYR A 6 -33.98 31.12 32.68
C TYR A 6 -35.04 31.88 31.86
N LYS A 7 -35.56 31.23 30.82
CA LYS A 7 -36.78 31.65 30.13
C LYS A 7 -37.74 30.46 30.04
N ASN A 8 -38.79 30.54 30.85
CA ASN A 8 -39.92 29.61 30.91
C ASN A 8 -40.49 29.31 29.51
N ILE A 9 -40.44 28.05 29.07
CA ILE A 9 -41.27 27.54 27.98
C ILE A 9 -41.95 26.25 28.47
N GLY A 10 -43.28 26.29 28.43
CA GLY A 10 -44.16 25.34 29.09
C GLY A 10 -44.14 23.93 28.51
N ILE A 11 -44.40 23.01 29.43
CA ILE A 11 -44.87 21.64 29.26
C ILE A 11 -45.75 21.49 28.02
N SER A 12 -45.35 20.62 27.09
CA SER A 12 -46.28 19.97 26.17
C SER A 12 -45.92 18.50 26.00
N ILE A 13 -46.76 17.67 26.60
CA ILE A 13 -46.78 16.22 26.51
C ILE A 13 -47.04 15.82 25.05
N LEU A 14 -46.13 15.08 24.43
CA LEU A 14 -46.46 14.29 23.24
C LEU A 14 -46.16 12.80 23.50
N THR A 15 -47.23 12.12 23.87
CA THR A 15 -47.42 10.67 23.77
C THR A 15 -47.12 10.18 22.35
N ALA A 16 -46.16 9.25 22.20
CA ALA A 16 -45.97 8.48 20.98
C ALA A 16 -46.35 7.01 21.22
N SER A 17 -47.59 6.70 20.88
CA SER A 17 -48.08 5.34 20.69
C SER A 17 -47.56 4.79 19.36
N MET A 18 -46.94 3.61 19.35
CA MET A 18 -46.83 2.77 18.16
C MET A 18 -47.50 1.42 18.41
N LEU A 19 -48.64 1.23 17.75
CA LEU A 19 -49.23 -0.07 17.42
C LEU A 19 -48.51 -0.59 16.16
N LEU A 20 -48.30 -1.89 15.97
CA LEU A 20 -49.24 -2.77 15.25
C LEU A 20 -48.88 -4.25 15.50
N THR A 21 -49.72 -4.99 16.22
CA THR A 21 -50.70 -6.02 15.75
C THR A 21 -50.13 -7.41 15.40
N GLY A 22 -50.66 -8.44 16.06
CA GLY A 22 -50.67 -9.80 15.52
C GLY A 22 -50.92 -10.94 16.51
N CYS A 23 -52.11 -11.01 17.14
CA CYS A 23 -52.60 -12.25 17.75
C CYS A 23 -53.87 -12.73 17.02
N SER A 24 -53.77 -13.82 16.24
CA SER A 24 -54.60 -15.03 16.39
C SER A 24 -54.36 -16.05 15.26
N SER A 25 -53.82 -17.23 15.61
CA SER A 25 -54.47 -18.53 15.42
C SER A 25 -53.58 -19.70 15.87
N SER A 26 -54.22 -20.61 16.60
CA SER A 26 -53.88 -21.96 17.07
C SER A 26 -52.59 -22.68 16.61
N GLY A 27 -51.89 -23.27 17.58
CA GLY A 27 -51.03 -24.44 17.39
C GLY A 27 -50.09 -24.67 18.57
N GLY A 28 -50.29 -25.73 19.35
CA GLY A 28 -49.56 -25.99 20.60
C GLY A 28 -48.11 -26.43 20.44
N GLY A 29 -47.31 -26.17 21.48
CA GLY A 29 -45.96 -26.67 21.65
C GLY A 29 -45.35 -26.10 22.93
N THR A 30 -45.13 -26.95 23.92
CA THR A 30 -44.48 -26.64 25.20
C THR A 30 -43.00 -26.36 25.03
N SER A 31 -42.53 -25.19 25.46
CA SER A 31 -41.16 -24.97 25.95
C SER A 31 -41.11 -23.72 26.83
N SER A 32 -40.68 -23.90 28.07
CA SER A 32 -40.39 -22.84 29.02
C SER A 32 -39.11 -22.13 28.64
N ASP A 33 -39.21 -20.95 28.01
CA ASP A 33 -38.07 -20.07 27.79
C ASP A 33 -37.78 -19.23 29.03
N PRO A 34 -36.49 -19.06 29.39
CA PRO A 34 -36.09 -18.25 30.55
C PRO A 34 -36.33 -16.78 30.25
N VAL A 35 -36.92 -16.05 31.20
CA VAL A 35 -37.01 -14.59 31.18
C VAL A 35 -35.59 -14.04 31.26
N VAL A 36 -35.06 -13.50 30.16
CA VAL A 36 -33.78 -12.77 30.14
C VAL A 36 -33.96 -11.51 30.97
N ALA A 37 -33.17 -11.34 32.03
CA ALA A 37 -33.17 -10.13 32.84
C ALA A 37 -32.72 -8.94 31.96
N ALA A 38 -33.36 -7.78 32.10
CA ALA A 38 -33.04 -6.59 31.32
C ALA A 38 -31.85 -5.81 31.92
N ASP A 39 -31.18 -5.01 31.10
CA ASP A 39 -30.16 -4.04 31.53
C ASP A 39 -30.73 -3.03 32.54
N THR A 40 -29.87 -2.49 33.40
CA THR A 40 -30.23 -1.37 34.30
C THR A 40 -29.46 -0.13 33.88
N VAL A 41 -30.17 0.98 33.74
CA VAL A 41 -29.58 2.28 33.45
C VAL A 41 -29.48 3.08 34.74
N ILE A 42 -28.28 3.53 35.07
CA ILE A 42 -27.97 4.45 36.17
C ILE A 42 -27.65 5.79 35.55
N SER A 43 -28.31 6.84 36.00
CA SER A 43 -27.98 8.22 35.65
C SER A 43 -27.50 9.00 36.86
N GLY A 44 -27.00 10.20 36.67
CA GLY A 44 -26.59 11.08 37.75
C GLY A 44 -25.69 12.20 37.25
N ALA A 45 -25.14 12.97 38.18
CA ALA A 45 -24.12 13.97 37.89
C ALA A 45 -22.84 13.71 38.70
N ALA A 46 -21.68 13.96 38.09
CA ALA A 46 -20.42 14.10 38.80
C ALA A 46 -20.18 15.58 39.10
N VAL A 47 -20.06 15.92 40.39
CA VAL A 47 -20.13 17.30 40.88
C VAL A 47 -19.07 17.58 41.91
N ASP A 48 -18.04 18.32 41.50
CA ASP A 48 -17.04 19.03 42.32
C ASP A 48 -17.05 20.55 42.03
N GLY A 49 -18.11 21.01 41.36
CA GLY A 49 -18.00 21.73 40.09
C GLY A 49 -18.42 20.75 39.00
N TYR A 50 -19.32 21.12 38.08
CA TYR A 50 -19.77 20.13 37.10
C TYR A 50 -18.56 19.64 36.29
N LEU A 51 -18.29 18.34 36.32
CA LEU A 51 -17.11 17.79 35.67
C LEU A 51 -17.45 17.40 34.23
N TYR A 52 -16.83 18.05 33.25
CA TYR A 52 -17.02 17.77 31.82
C TYR A 52 -15.99 16.73 31.31
N LEU A 53 -16.43 15.75 30.51
CA LEU A 53 -15.60 14.66 29.98
C LEU A 53 -14.89 13.82 31.05
N ALA A 54 -15.40 13.81 32.28
CA ALA A 54 -14.91 12.95 33.34
C ALA A 54 -15.31 11.50 33.08
N THR A 55 -14.43 10.56 33.41
CA THR A 55 -14.74 9.13 33.25
C THR A 55 -15.52 8.65 34.47
N VAL A 56 -16.69 8.06 34.24
CA VAL A 56 -17.55 7.47 35.28
C VAL A 56 -17.56 5.95 35.11
N CYS A 57 -17.31 5.20 36.18
CA CYS A 57 -17.40 3.74 36.13
C CYS A 57 -17.98 3.11 37.39
N VAL A 58 -18.33 1.83 37.31
CA VAL A 58 -18.58 0.97 38.48
C VAL A 58 -17.37 0.05 38.69
N ASP A 59 -16.67 0.20 39.80
CA ASP A 59 -15.47 -0.59 40.14
C ASP A 59 -15.87 -1.98 40.67
N LEU A 60 -16.18 -2.88 39.73
CA LEU A 60 -16.76 -4.20 40.02
C LEU A 60 -15.83 -5.10 40.83
N ASN A 61 -14.52 -4.87 40.79
CA ASN A 61 -13.52 -5.66 41.52
C ASN A 61 -12.98 -4.96 42.77
N VAL A 62 -13.48 -3.75 43.09
CA VAL A 62 -13.15 -2.98 44.29
C VAL A 62 -11.64 -2.71 44.41
N THR A 63 -11.00 -2.42 43.27
CA THR A 63 -9.56 -2.15 43.20
C THR A 63 -9.22 -0.67 43.35
N GLY A 64 -10.23 0.20 43.31
CA GLY A 64 -10.08 1.66 43.29
C GLY A 64 -9.71 2.22 41.92
N VAL A 65 -9.75 1.41 40.85
CA VAL A 65 -9.37 1.78 39.49
C VAL A 65 -10.35 1.16 38.50
N CYS A 66 -10.80 1.93 37.51
CA CYS A 66 -11.69 1.44 36.47
C CYS A 66 -10.95 0.57 35.43
N ASN A 67 -11.44 -0.65 35.23
CA ASN A 67 -10.86 -1.62 34.31
C ASN A 67 -11.59 -1.61 32.97
N ILE A 68 -10.96 -0.97 31.98
CA ILE A 68 -11.47 -0.87 30.62
C ILE A 68 -11.73 -2.29 30.07
N GLY A 69 -12.98 -2.54 29.67
CA GLY A 69 -13.42 -3.81 29.07
C GLY A 69 -14.10 -4.79 30.04
N SER A 70 -14.02 -4.58 31.35
CA SER A 70 -14.80 -5.36 32.34
C SER A 70 -15.79 -4.50 33.13
N ASP A 71 -15.39 -3.28 33.47
CA ASP A 71 -16.21 -2.37 34.26
C ASP A 71 -17.16 -1.57 33.35
N PRO A 72 -18.43 -1.35 33.75
CA PRO A 72 -19.30 -0.39 33.08
C PRO A 72 -18.65 0.99 33.14
N ILE A 73 -18.45 1.64 31.99
CA ILE A 73 -17.78 2.94 31.89
C ILE A 73 -18.62 3.85 30.98
N THR A 74 -18.67 5.14 31.31
CA THR A 74 -19.24 6.22 30.49
C THR A 74 -18.47 7.52 30.75
N SER A 75 -18.81 8.60 30.06
CA SER A 75 -18.29 9.94 30.33
C SER A 75 -19.41 10.92 30.69
N THR A 76 -19.04 12.01 31.38
CA THR A 76 -19.97 13.09 31.71
C THR A 76 -20.09 14.11 30.57
N ASP A 77 -21.27 14.71 30.46
CA ASP A 77 -21.51 15.88 29.61
C ASP A 77 -21.17 17.22 30.32
N ILE A 78 -21.46 18.35 29.67
CA ILE A 78 -21.13 19.70 30.18
C ILE A 78 -21.89 20.06 31.47
N ASN A 79 -22.97 19.35 31.79
CA ASN A 79 -23.71 19.53 33.05
C ASN A 79 -23.29 18.48 34.08
N GLY A 80 -22.09 17.91 33.92
CA GLY A 80 -21.60 16.78 34.72
C GLY A 80 -22.46 15.53 34.62
N SER A 81 -23.46 15.49 33.74
CA SER A 81 -24.47 14.44 33.72
C SER A 81 -23.93 13.21 33.00
N PHE A 82 -24.24 12.03 33.51
CA PHE A 82 -23.86 10.76 32.90
C PHE A 82 -25.03 9.79 32.82
N THR A 83 -24.92 8.84 31.90
CA THR A 83 -25.80 7.68 31.81
C THR A 83 -24.94 6.44 31.59
N LEU A 84 -25.09 5.45 32.47
CA LEU A 84 -24.28 4.25 32.52
C LEU A 84 -25.20 3.02 32.55
N THR A 85 -24.92 2.05 31.67
CA THR A 85 -25.73 0.84 31.53
C THR A 85 -25.00 -0.35 32.13
N MET A 86 -25.66 -1.09 33.02
CA MET A 86 -25.16 -2.32 33.62
C MET A 86 -25.90 -3.54 33.07
N THR A 87 -25.14 -4.53 32.60
CA THR A 87 -25.71 -5.78 32.08
C THR A 87 -26.20 -6.70 33.20
N PRO A 88 -27.08 -7.68 32.92
CA PRO A 88 -27.49 -8.71 33.86
C PRO A 88 -26.32 -9.47 34.49
N GLU A 89 -25.28 -9.76 33.71
CA GLU A 89 -24.09 -10.48 34.15
C GLU A 89 -23.28 -9.66 35.16
N GLN A 90 -23.11 -8.35 34.91
CA GLN A 90 -22.41 -7.44 35.83
C GLN A 90 -23.18 -7.29 37.16
N LYS A 91 -24.52 -7.26 37.10
CA LYS A 91 -25.37 -7.22 38.30
C LYS A 91 -25.36 -8.53 39.11
N ALA A 92 -24.99 -9.64 38.48
CA ALA A 92 -24.94 -10.95 39.13
C ALA A 92 -23.62 -11.23 39.86
N ILE A 93 -22.66 -10.28 39.82
CA ILE A 93 -21.39 -10.39 40.54
C ILE A 93 -21.66 -10.46 42.05
N ALA A 94 -21.03 -11.43 42.72
CA ALA A 94 -21.12 -11.57 44.16
C ALA A 94 -20.57 -10.31 44.85
N GLU A 95 -21.27 -9.81 45.86
CA GLU A 95 -20.91 -8.58 46.59
C GLU A 95 -20.96 -7.28 45.74
N ILE A 96 -21.75 -7.24 44.66
CA ILE A 96 -21.97 -6.01 43.85
C ILE A 96 -22.35 -4.78 44.67
N ASN A 97 -23.04 -4.96 45.79
CA ASN A 97 -23.40 -3.86 46.73
C ASN A 97 -22.19 -3.26 47.48
N LYS A 98 -20.97 -3.78 47.27
CA LYS A 98 -19.71 -3.23 47.78
C LYS A 98 -18.87 -2.55 46.70
N ALA A 99 -19.30 -2.60 45.44
CA ALA A 99 -18.62 -1.92 44.34
C ALA A 99 -18.96 -0.43 44.39
N PRO A 100 -17.99 0.48 44.51
CA PRO A 100 -18.25 1.91 44.41
C PRO A 100 -18.42 2.35 42.94
N MET A 101 -19.14 3.44 42.74
CA MET A 101 -18.99 4.24 41.53
C MET A 101 -17.79 5.15 41.67
N LEU A 102 -17.00 5.30 40.61
CA LEU A 102 -15.80 6.14 40.57
C LEU A 102 -15.94 7.22 39.49
N VAL A 103 -15.41 8.40 39.77
CA VAL A 103 -15.18 9.47 38.79
C VAL A 103 -13.74 9.94 38.88
N TYR A 104 -13.07 10.10 37.74
CA TYR A 104 -11.73 10.68 37.65
C TYR A 104 -11.52 11.33 36.28
N GLY A 105 -10.55 12.25 36.22
CA GLY A 105 -10.30 13.08 35.05
C GLY A 105 -11.47 14.00 34.70
N GLY A 106 -11.41 14.58 33.49
CA GLY A 106 -12.34 15.63 33.07
C GLY A 106 -11.88 17.02 33.47
N THR A 107 -12.70 18.01 33.15
CA THR A 107 -12.45 19.43 33.39
C THR A 107 -13.56 20.00 34.27
N ASP A 108 -13.22 20.73 35.32
CA ASP A 108 -14.20 21.48 36.08
C ASP A 108 -14.75 22.63 35.23
N VAL A 109 -16.07 22.67 35.02
CA VAL A 109 -16.74 23.66 34.15
C VAL A 109 -16.69 25.08 34.74
N ASP A 110 -16.55 25.23 36.05
CA ASP A 110 -16.46 26.53 36.69
C ASP A 110 -15.08 27.15 36.49
N THR A 111 -14.01 26.39 36.73
CA THR A 111 -12.62 26.89 36.70
C THR A 111 -11.88 26.62 35.40
N ASN A 112 -12.41 25.75 34.54
CA ASN A 112 -11.78 25.25 33.32
C ASN A 112 -10.42 24.56 33.56
N GLN A 113 -10.19 24.07 34.78
CA GLN A 113 -8.99 23.33 35.15
C GLN A 113 -9.25 21.81 35.11
N PRO A 114 -8.23 21.00 34.80
CA PRO A 114 -8.35 19.54 34.88
C PRO A 114 -8.68 19.10 36.32
N PHE A 115 -9.68 18.22 36.46
CA PHE A 115 -9.98 17.63 37.75
C PHE A 115 -8.86 16.67 38.19
N VAL A 116 -8.30 16.92 39.38
CA VAL A 116 -7.26 16.11 40.00
C VAL A 116 -7.86 15.32 41.15
N GLY A 117 -7.65 14.00 41.15
CA GLY A 117 -8.20 13.09 42.16
C GLY A 117 -9.30 12.18 41.63
N SER A 118 -10.06 11.61 42.57
CA SER A 118 -11.22 10.78 42.26
C SER A 118 -12.35 11.00 43.25
N LEU A 119 -13.58 11.06 42.74
CA LEU A 119 -14.80 11.05 43.54
C LEU A 119 -15.42 9.66 43.55
N LYS A 120 -16.14 9.34 44.62
CA LYS A 120 -16.79 8.05 44.82
C LYS A 120 -18.24 8.19 45.28
N ALA A 121 -19.04 7.18 44.99
CA ALA A 121 -20.38 7.05 45.57
C ALA A 121 -20.73 5.56 45.77
N PRO A 122 -21.48 5.21 46.83
CA PRO A 122 -22.00 3.85 46.99
C PRO A 122 -22.91 3.47 45.81
N LEU A 123 -22.70 2.27 45.24
CA LEU A 123 -23.63 1.74 44.25
C LEU A 123 -24.93 1.31 44.93
N GLU A 124 -25.98 2.09 44.76
CA GLU A 124 -27.33 1.80 45.26
C GLU A 124 -28.25 1.27 44.16
N THR A 125 -29.35 0.61 44.52
CA THR A 125 -30.37 0.16 43.56
C THR A 125 -31.25 1.31 43.03
N LYS A 126 -30.75 2.54 43.04
CA LYS A 126 -31.45 3.75 42.58
C LYS A 126 -31.15 3.98 41.10
N ALA A 127 -32.12 4.58 40.40
CA ALA A 127 -31.93 4.99 39.01
C ALA A 127 -31.03 6.23 38.89
N THR A 128 -30.86 7.00 39.96
CA THR A 128 -30.07 8.22 39.97
C THR A 128 -29.09 8.22 41.15
N ILE A 129 -27.80 8.38 40.86
CA ILE A 129 -26.70 8.43 41.84
C ILE A 129 -25.79 9.59 41.47
N ASN A 130 -25.73 10.63 42.31
CA ASN A 130 -24.77 11.72 42.11
C ASN A 130 -23.44 11.35 42.79
N ILE A 131 -22.33 11.76 42.17
CA ILE A 131 -20.98 11.47 42.65
C ILE A 131 -20.34 12.81 43.01
N THR A 132 -20.18 13.06 44.31
CA THR A 132 -19.80 14.35 44.89
C THR A 132 -18.74 14.16 45.99
N PRO A 133 -18.04 15.21 46.45
CA PRO A 133 -17.18 15.13 47.63
C PRO A 133 -17.90 14.56 48.87
N ILE A 134 -19.20 14.81 49.01
CA ILE A 134 -20.03 14.31 50.13
C ILE A 134 -20.27 12.80 49.97
N THR A 135 -20.70 12.32 48.80
CA THR A 135 -20.87 10.88 48.58
C THR A 135 -19.55 10.13 48.65
N THR A 136 -18.43 10.81 48.36
CA THR A 136 -17.07 10.26 48.51
C THR A 136 -16.76 10.04 49.99
N MET A 137 -17.12 10.98 50.85
CA MET A 137 -17.05 10.80 52.30
C MET A 137 -17.95 9.67 52.80
N VAL A 138 -19.18 9.55 52.26
CA VAL A 138 -20.08 8.43 52.57
C VAL A 138 -19.44 7.10 52.21
N GLU A 139 -18.86 6.98 51.02
CA GLU A 139 -18.17 5.76 50.59
C GLU A 139 -16.96 5.45 51.49
N ALA A 140 -16.20 6.46 51.91
CA ALA A 140 -15.07 6.27 52.83
C ALA A 140 -15.53 5.79 54.22
N VAL A 141 -16.64 6.31 54.75
CA VAL A 141 -17.25 5.83 56.00
C VAL A 141 -17.82 4.42 55.83
N LEU A 142 -18.43 4.12 54.68
CA LEU A 142 -18.92 2.78 54.35
C LEU A 142 -17.79 1.75 54.29
N ALA A 143 -16.65 2.11 53.71
CA ALA A 143 -15.45 1.28 53.66
C ALA A 143 -14.88 0.99 55.07
N SER A 144 -15.13 1.86 56.06
CA SER A 144 -14.82 1.64 57.47
C SER A 144 -15.77 0.65 58.16
N GLY A 145 -16.84 0.23 57.46
CA GLY A 145 -17.82 -0.77 57.88
C GLY A 145 -19.17 -0.18 58.29
N GLY A 146 -20.26 -0.90 58.00
CA GLY A 146 -21.63 -0.50 58.31
C GLY A 146 -22.59 -0.75 57.16
N THR A 147 -23.74 -0.09 57.19
CA THR A 147 -24.67 -0.01 56.05
C THR A 147 -24.56 1.34 55.36
N VAL A 148 -25.02 1.44 54.10
CA VAL A 148 -25.04 2.70 53.35
C VAL A 148 -25.84 3.77 54.11
N ASP A 149 -27.00 3.40 54.67
CA ASP A 149 -27.84 4.33 55.45
C ASP A 149 -27.13 4.82 56.72
N ASP A 150 -26.43 3.95 57.45
CA ASP A 150 -25.65 4.35 58.63
C ASP A 150 -24.50 5.29 58.26
N ALA A 151 -23.84 5.04 57.13
CA ALA A 151 -22.75 5.90 56.64
C ALA A 151 -23.27 7.29 56.26
N LYS A 152 -24.40 7.36 55.54
CA LYS A 152 -25.07 8.63 55.21
C LYS A 152 -25.47 9.40 56.46
N GLN A 153 -26.06 8.74 57.44
CA GLN A 153 -26.45 9.39 58.69
C GLN A 153 -25.24 9.96 59.44
N LYS A 154 -24.14 9.22 59.53
CA LYS A 154 -22.91 9.69 60.20
C LYS A 154 -22.29 10.89 59.48
N VAL A 155 -22.24 10.87 58.15
CA VAL A 155 -21.72 12.00 57.36
C VAL A 155 -22.64 13.22 57.49
N ALA A 156 -23.96 13.03 57.42
CA ALA A 156 -24.94 14.09 57.63
C ALA A 156 -24.80 14.74 59.02
N ASP A 157 -24.72 13.92 60.08
CA ASP A 157 -24.56 14.40 61.46
C ASP A 157 -23.23 15.16 61.65
N ALA A 158 -22.15 14.68 61.02
CA ALA A 158 -20.83 15.31 61.10
C ALA A 158 -20.79 16.68 60.40
N LEU A 159 -21.44 16.80 59.24
CA LEU A 159 -21.49 18.01 58.42
C LEU A 159 -22.64 18.96 58.78
N GLY A 160 -23.58 18.54 59.62
CA GLY A 160 -24.77 19.33 59.95
C GLY A 160 -25.82 19.40 58.83
N LEU A 161 -25.88 18.38 57.98
CA LEU A 161 -26.81 18.30 56.85
C LEU A 161 -28.06 17.48 57.18
N ASP A 162 -29.14 17.65 56.41
CA ASP A 162 -30.23 16.68 56.39
C ASP A 162 -29.73 15.41 55.67
N VAL A 163 -29.96 14.23 56.26
CA VAL A 163 -29.57 12.95 55.66
C VAL A 163 -30.19 12.73 54.27
N ASN A 164 -31.33 13.36 53.99
CA ASN A 164 -31.99 13.29 52.68
C ASN A 164 -31.29 14.14 51.61
N ASP A 165 -30.40 15.05 51.99
CA ASP A 165 -29.67 15.92 51.07
C ASP A 165 -28.32 15.32 50.64
N VAL A 166 -27.80 14.34 51.39
CA VAL A 166 -26.46 13.73 51.18
C VAL A 166 -26.25 13.15 49.77
N ASP A 167 -27.30 12.66 49.12
CA ASP A 167 -27.25 12.08 47.77
C ASP A 167 -27.58 13.08 46.65
N LYS A 168 -27.99 14.31 47.01
CA LYS A 168 -28.41 15.31 46.02
C LYS A 168 -27.22 15.94 45.34
N ASP A 169 -27.49 16.52 44.18
CA ASP A 169 -26.53 17.38 43.48
C ASP A 169 -26.43 18.72 44.25
N PRO A 170 -25.25 19.05 44.83
CA PRO A 170 -25.06 20.27 45.61
C PRO A 170 -25.31 21.55 44.81
N VAL A 171 -24.96 21.56 43.52
CA VAL A 171 -25.13 22.72 42.64
C VAL A 171 -26.61 22.87 42.27
N ALA A 172 -27.27 21.78 41.86
CA ALA A 172 -28.68 21.81 41.51
C ALA A 172 -29.58 22.15 42.71
N GLU A 173 -29.27 21.65 43.92
CA GLU A 173 -30.01 21.99 45.14
C GLU A 173 -29.90 23.49 45.45
N ALA A 174 -28.69 24.07 45.40
CA ALA A 174 -28.47 25.49 45.65
C ALA A 174 -29.17 26.41 44.63
N LEU A 175 -29.41 25.91 43.40
CA LEU A 175 -30.11 26.62 42.33
C LEU A 175 -31.63 26.38 42.33
N SER A 176 -32.11 25.42 43.11
CA SER A 176 -33.53 25.04 43.13
C SER A 176 -34.39 26.09 43.83
N ASP A 177 -35.66 26.19 43.41
CA ASP A 177 -36.63 27.11 44.04
C ASP A 177 -36.93 26.65 45.47
N GLY A 178 -36.32 27.33 46.45
CA GLY A 178 -36.43 27.02 47.87
C GLY A 178 -35.29 26.17 48.46
N GLY A 179 -34.29 25.78 47.68
CA GLY A 179 -33.09 25.11 48.17
C GLY A 179 -32.11 26.07 48.86
N THR A 180 -31.20 25.50 49.68
CA THR A 180 -30.18 26.26 50.43
C THR A 180 -28.77 26.00 49.90
N THR A 181 -27.82 26.89 50.23
CA THR A 181 -26.39 26.72 49.90
C THR A 181 -25.65 25.77 50.84
N ASP A 182 -26.32 25.14 51.80
CA ASP A 182 -25.66 24.36 52.86
C ASP A 182 -24.97 23.12 52.32
N LEU A 183 -25.63 22.42 51.39
CA LEU A 183 -25.08 21.24 50.71
C LEU A 183 -23.89 21.61 49.83
N LEU A 184 -24.00 22.72 49.08
CA LEU A 184 -22.93 23.24 48.23
C LEU A 184 -21.70 23.66 49.02
N ARG A 185 -21.90 24.45 50.09
CA ARG A 185 -20.83 24.88 50.99
C ARG A 185 -20.12 23.68 51.59
N SER A 186 -20.85 22.69 52.07
CA SER A 186 -20.25 21.47 52.63
C SER A 186 -19.41 20.71 51.62
N ALA A 187 -19.88 20.58 50.37
CA ALA A 187 -19.12 19.93 49.30
C ALA A 187 -17.81 20.69 48.99
N LEU A 188 -17.87 22.02 48.83
CA LEU A 188 -16.71 22.87 48.59
C LEU A 188 -15.71 22.83 49.76
N THR A 189 -16.20 22.91 51.01
CA THR A 189 -15.36 22.85 52.20
C THR A 189 -14.59 21.53 52.27
N ILE A 190 -15.25 20.39 51.99
CA ILE A 190 -14.58 19.08 51.94
C ILE A 190 -13.47 19.09 50.89
N HIS A 191 -13.80 19.48 49.66
CA HIS A 191 -12.86 19.44 48.56
C HIS A 191 -11.64 20.34 48.82
N LYS A 192 -11.85 21.62 49.13
CA LYS A 192 -10.78 22.61 49.27
C LYS A 192 -9.86 22.32 50.46
N ILE A 193 -10.39 21.80 51.57
CA ILE A 193 -9.54 21.37 52.69
C ILE A 193 -8.69 20.15 52.29
N ILE A 194 -9.30 19.16 51.63
CA ILE A 194 -8.58 17.95 51.22
C ILE A 194 -7.47 18.28 50.22
N GLU A 195 -7.71 19.22 49.30
CA GLU A 195 -6.73 19.70 48.32
C GLU A 195 -5.47 20.26 49.00
N VAL A 196 -5.62 21.17 49.96
CA VAL A 196 -4.50 21.74 50.73
C VAL A 196 -3.75 20.68 51.54
N LEU A 197 -4.49 19.77 52.21
CA LEU A 197 -3.87 18.68 52.98
C LEU A 197 -3.14 17.68 52.06
N ALA A 198 -3.64 17.46 50.85
CA ALA A 198 -3.02 16.59 49.85
C ALA A 198 -1.73 17.22 49.33
N ALA A 199 -1.73 18.52 49.00
CA ALA A 199 -0.51 19.24 48.63
C ALA A 199 0.55 19.16 49.73
N ALA A 200 0.15 19.35 50.99
CA ALA A 200 1.03 19.21 52.15
C ALA A 200 1.65 17.79 52.26
N SER A 201 0.85 16.76 52.00
CA SER A 201 1.29 15.35 52.00
C SER A 201 2.22 14.97 50.85
N VAL A 202 2.18 15.72 49.76
CA VAL A 202 3.09 15.54 48.62
C VAL A 202 4.39 16.31 48.87
N ALA A 203 4.29 17.55 49.37
CA ALA A 203 5.44 18.40 49.70
C ALA A 203 6.34 17.78 50.76
N ASP A 204 5.77 17.12 51.78
CA ASP A 204 6.57 16.43 52.81
C ASP A 204 7.15 15.07 52.36
N GLY A 205 6.84 14.65 51.12
CA GLY A 205 7.28 13.40 50.52
C GLY A 205 6.60 12.15 51.06
N SER A 206 5.57 12.27 51.90
CA SER A 206 4.82 11.13 52.46
C SER A 206 3.96 10.42 51.39
N GLN A 207 3.54 11.14 50.36
CA GLN A 207 2.75 10.63 49.25
C GLN A 207 3.39 10.96 47.90
N THR A 208 3.21 10.08 46.92
CA THR A 208 3.85 10.21 45.61
C THR A 208 3.12 11.16 44.66
N ASN A 209 1.83 11.41 44.89
CA ASN A 209 0.98 12.32 44.11
C ASN A 209 -0.26 12.73 44.91
N LYS A 210 -0.98 13.75 44.42
CA LYS A 210 -2.20 14.28 45.07
C LYS A 210 -3.30 13.20 45.17
N ASP A 211 -3.50 12.36 44.17
CA ASP A 211 -4.56 11.33 44.18
C ASP A 211 -4.41 10.30 45.32
N ALA A 212 -3.19 9.82 45.53
CA ALA A 212 -2.87 8.90 46.62
C ALA A 212 -3.06 9.58 47.99
N ALA A 213 -2.68 10.86 48.09
CA ALA A 213 -2.89 11.66 49.29
C ALA A 213 -4.39 11.88 49.58
N VAL A 214 -5.19 12.28 48.59
CA VAL A 214 -6.65 12.45 48.68
C VAL A 214 -7.31 11.19 49.22
N THR A 215 -6.97 10.02 48.67
CA THR A 215 -7.53 8.72 49.12
C THR A 215 -7.20 8.43 50.59
N ALA A 216 -5.95 8.68 51.01
CA ALA A 216 -5.51 8.49 52.38
C ALA A 216 -6.18 9.48 53.36
N ILE A 217 -6.39 10.73 52.92
CA ILE A 217 -7.06 11.77 53.71
C ILE A 217 -8.52 11.41 53.91
N TYR A 218 -9.28 11.07 52.87
CA TYR A 218 -10.68 10.61 53.01
C TYR A 218 -10.80 9.44 53.99
N SER A 219 -9.88 8.47 53.93
CA SER A 219 -9.85 7.35 54.86
C SER A 219 -9.59 7.78 56.32
N SER A 220 -8.72 8.78 56.52
CA SER A 220 -8.42 9.33 57.85
C SER A 220 -9.61 10.10 58.43
N LEU A 221 -10.29 10.89 57.59
CA LEU A 221 -11.50 11.64 57.96
C LEU A 221 -12.67 10.70 58.28
N ALA A 222 -12.86 9.65 57.48
CA ALA A 222 -13.85 8.62 57.76
C ALA A 222 -13.60 7.91 59.11
N ASN A 223 -12.34 7.59 59.42
CA ASN A 223 -11.99 7.05 60.73
C ASN A 223 -12.35 8.01 61.86
N ALA A 224 -12.05 9.32 61.73
CA ALA A 224 -12.42 10.32 62.73
C ALA A 224 -13.95 10.39 62.96
N ILE A 225 -14.74 10.32 61.89
CA ILE A 225 -16.21 10.28 61.95
C ILE A 225 -16.71 9.01 62.67
N VAL A 226 -16.04 7.87 62.48
CA VAL A 226 -16.49 6.57 63.04
C VAL A 226 -16.01 6.34 64.48
N THR A 227 -14.80 6.76 64.85
CA THR A 227 -14.17 6.39 66.14
C THR A 227 -14.53 7.32 67.29
N VAL A 228 -14.90 8.57 67.02
CA VAL A 228 -15.12 9.57 68.07
C VAL A 228 -16.61 9.69 68.37
N SER A 229 -17.07 8.99 69.42
CA SER A 229 -18.38 9.26 70.03
C SER A 229 -18.32 10.58 70.80
N GLY A 230 -18.35 11.70 70.08
CA GLY A 230 -18.35 13.04 70.65
C GLY A 230 -17.52 14.07 69.89
N LEU A 231 -17.67 14.16 68.55
CA LEU A 231 -17.35 15.42 67.86
C LEU A 231 -18.09 16.52 68.63
N VAL A 232 -17.35 17.48 69.21
CA VAL A 232 -17.96 18.50 70.06
C VAL A 232 -18.68 19.46 69.13
N ALA A 233 -20.01 19.36 69.13
CA ALA A 233 -20.89 20.35 68.53
C ALA A 233 -20.40 21.78 68.82
N ASP A 234 -20.32 22.59 67.77
CA ASP A 234 -20.29 24.04 67.88
C ASP A 234 -21.51 24.56 68.66
N SER A 235 -21.63 25.87 68.81
CA SER A 235 -22.80 26.50 69.45
C SER A 235 -24.15 26.18 68.79
N ASN A 236 -24.18 25.56 67.62
CA ASN A 236 -25.36 25.15 66.87
C ASN A 236 -25.65 23.64 66.90
N GLY A 237 -24.74 22.79 67.40
CA GLY A 237 -24.98 21.35 67.48
C GLY A 237 -24.15 20.49 66.52
N THR A 238 -23.23 21.05 65.73
CA THR A 238 -22.58 20.39 64.57
C THR A 238 -21.06 20.49 64.63
N ALA A 239 -20.34 19.50 64.08
CA ALA A 239 -18.87 19.44 64.18
C ALA A 239 -18.15 20.34 63.16
N GLY A 240 -18.68 20.50 61.95
CA GLY A 240 -17.96 21.21 60.87
C GLY A 240 -16.74 20.42 60.37
N MET A 241 -16.20 20.78 59.21
CA MET A 241 -15.10 20.02 58.61
C MET A 241 -13.75 20.25 59.31
N ALA A 242 -13.50 21.45 59.82
CA ALA A 242 -12.28 21.78 60.53
C ALA A 242 -12.11 20.97 61.82
N GLU A 243 -13.18 20.72 62.57
CA GLU A 243 -13.14 19.86 63.76
C GLU A 243 -12.88 18.41 63.39
N ILE A 244 -13.50 17.89 62.32
CA ILE A 244 -13.27 16.52 61.84
C ILE A 244 -11.80 16.33 61.47
N VAL A 245 -11.21 17.28 60.75
CA VAL A 245 -9.79 17.27 60.36
C VAL A 245 -8.88 17.38 61.58
N THR A 246 -9.23 18.23 62.55
CA THR A 246 -8.51 18.37 63.83
C THR A 246 -8.53 17.07 64.64
N VAL A 247 -9.65 16.34 64.62
CA VAL A 247 -9.76 15.03 65.28
C VAL A 247 -8.97 13.96 64.53
N ALA A 248 -8.95 14.01 63.20
CA ALA A 248 -8.16 13.12 62.36
C ALA A 248 -6.64 13.31 62.53
N SER A 249 -6.20 14.49 62.99
CA SER A 249 -4.80 14.81 63.26
C SER A 249 -4.32 14.46 64.67
N GLN A 250 -5.20 14.03 65.58
CA GLN A 250 -4.79 13.61 66.93
C GLN A 250 -4.10 12.24 66.91
N GLU A 251 -2.98 12.09 67.62
CA GLU A 251 -2.11 10.87 67.63
C GLU A 251 -2.84 9.53 67.82
N THR A 252 -4.02 9.52 68.46
CA THR A 252 -4.84 8.31 68.67
C THR A 252 -5.65 7.89 67.45
N ASN A 253 -5.75 8.73 66.43
CA ASN A 253 -6.58 8.59 65.23
C ASN A 253 -5.80 8.75 63.91
N THR A 254 -4.50 9.09 63.93
CA THR A 254 -3.79 9.57 62.73
C THR A 254 -3.38 8.46 61.76
N SER A 255 -3.91 8.54 60.54
CA SER A 255 -3.27 8.06 59.31
C SER A 255 -2.82 9.21 58.38
N LEU A 256 -2.94 10.47 58.83
CA LEU A 256 -2.47 11.65 58.10
C LEU A 256 -0.94 11.74 58.10
N SER A 257 -0.39 12.24 57.00
CA SER A 257 1.04 12.55 56.85
C SER A 257 1.47 13.66 57.82
N SER A 258 2.77 13.83 58.02
CA SER A 258 3.33 14.94 58.81
C SER A 258 2.96 16.30 58.22
N GLY A 259 3.09 16.46 56.91
CA GLY A 259 2.75 17.69 56.20
C GLY A 259 1.27 18.01 56.31
N ALA A 260 0.38 17.01 56.14
CA ALA A 260 -1.05 17.22 56.35
C ALA A 260 -1.36 17.67 57.78
N GLN A 261 -0.71 17.08 58.80
CA GLN A 261 -0.91 17.50 60.20
C GLN A 261 -0.52 18.96 60.44
N GLU A 262 0.54 19.46 59.78
CA GLU A 262 0.93 20.87 59.88
C GLU A 262 -0.06 21.80 59.17
N ALA A 263 -0.66 21.37 58.06
CA ALA A 263 -1.62 22.15 57.29
C ALA A 263 -3.05 22.16 57.88
N VAL A 264 -3.35 21.34 58.89
CA VAL A 264 -4.67 21.28 59.58
C VAL A 264 -5.19 22.65 60.01
N VAL A 265 -4.29 23.55 60.42
CA VAL A 265 -4.65 24.90 60.91
C VAL A 265 -5.41 25.73 59.86
N LEU A 266 -5.17 25.46 58.57
CA LEU A 266 -5.84 26.13 57.45
C LEU A 266 -7.29 25.68 57.25
N ALA A 267 -7.68 24.52 57.79
CA ALA A 267 -9.03 23.98 57.64
C ALA A 267 -10.10 24.94 58.20
N GLN A 268 -9.86 25.53 59.37
CA GLN A 268 -10.76 26.51 59.97
C GLN A 268 -10.84 27.79 59.13
N THR A 269 -9.70 28.23 58.58
CA THR A 269 -9.64 29.44 57.74
C THR A 269 -10.47 29.28 56.47
N ILE A 270 -10.35 28.12 55.80
CA ILE A 270 -11.12 27.80 54.60
C ILE A 270 -12.62 27.73 54.92
N GLU A 271 -13.00 27.06 56.00
CA GLU A 271 -14.39 26.93 56.43
C GLU A 271 -15.02 28.30 56.79
N ASP A 272 -14.31 29.15 57.53
CA ASP A 272 -14.76 30.49 57.89
C ASP A 272 -14.95 31.39 56.65
N GLN A 273 -14.01 31.33 55.70
CA GLN A 273 -14.11 32.10 54.47
C GLN A 273 -15.29 31.63 53.59
N LEU A 274 -15.49 30.32 53.48
CA LEU A 274 -16.62 29.74 52.74
C LEU A 274 -17.96 30.08 53.39
N GLU A 275 -18.04 30.17 54.72
CA GLU A 275 -19.24 30.64 55.42
C GLU A 275 -19.56 32.10 55.11
N VAL A 276 -18.54 32.94 54.94
CA VAL A 276 -18.74 34.34 54.54
C VAL A 276 -19.23 34.43 53.09
N ALA A 277 -18.68 33.60 52.19
CA ALA A 277 -19.04 33.58 50.77
C ALA A 277 -20.42 32.96 50.51
N LEU A 278 -20.76 31.88 51.23
CA LEU A 278 -22.01 31.12 51.11
C LEU A 278 -22.69 30.94 52.49
N PRO A 279 -23.30 32.00 53.06
CA PRO A 279 -23.85 31.94 54.40
C PRO A 279 -24.91 30.84 54.57
N THR A 280 -24.95 30.24 55.76
CA THR A 280 -25.90 29.17 56.11
C THR A 280 -27.35 29.56 55.83
N GLY A 281 -28.11 28.66 55.18
CA GLY A 281 -29.54 28.82 54.90
C GLY A 281 -29.89 29.83 53.81
N THR A 282 -28.91 30.30 53.02
CA THR A 282 -29.15 31.23 51.90
C THR A 282 -29.95 30.56 50.79
N THR A 283 -31.06 31.17 50.35
CA THR A 283 -31.92 30.68 49.26
C THR A 283 -31.86 31.59 48.04
N GLY A 284 -32.18 31.06 46.86
CA GLY A 284 -32.20 31.84 45.61
C GLY A 284 -30.82 32.25 45.12
N THR A 285 -29.79 31.47 45.47
CA THR A 285 -28.44 31.62 44.97
C THR A 285 -28.42 31.41 43.46
N THR A 286 -27.53 32.12 42.80
CA THR A 286 -27.48 32.13 41.34
C THR A 286 -26.21 31.42 40.86
N SER A 287 -26.27 30.74 39.73
CA SER A 287 -25.11 30.05 39.13
C SER A 287 -23.83 30.91 38.94
N GLU A 288 -23.91 32.25 38.84
CA GLU A 288 -22.72 33.14 38.81
C GLU A 288 -22.13 33.27 40.19
N THR A 289 -22.97 33.36 41.23
CA THR A 289 -22.50 33.41 42.62
C THR A 289 -21.78 32.10 42.96
N ILE A 290 -22.32 30.96 42.53
CA ILE A 290 -21.69 29.65 42.70
C ILE A 290 -20.34 29.61 41.96
N SER A 291 -20.35 29.92 40.65
CA SER A 291 -19.14 29.87 39.80
C SER A 291 -18.04 30.84 40.26
N SER A 292 -18.40 32.09 40.57
CA SER A 292 -17.42 33.09 41.08
C SER A 292 -16.89 32.77 42.48
N THR A 293 -17.69 32.10 43.31
CA THR A 293 -17.20 31.61 44.60
C THR A 293 -16.22 30.47 44.39
N ALA A 294 -16.56 29.47 43.56
CA ALA A 294 -15.66 28.35 43.26
C ALA A 294 -14.30 28.84 42.74
N ILE A 295 -14.30 29.68 41.69
CA ILE A 295 -13.06 30.24 41.10
C ILE A 295 -12.23 31.00 42.14
N GLY A 296 -12.85 31.91 42.90
CA GLY A 296 -12.10 32.71 43.88
C GLY A 296 -11.51 31.87 45.01
N PHE A 297 -12.08 30.70 45.32
CA PHE A 297 -11.51 29.77 46.28
C PHE A 297 -10.42 28.88 45.66
N ASP A 298 -10.51 28.51 44.39
CA ASP A 298 -9.43 27.78 43.70
C ASP A 298 -8.14 28.60 43.68
N ASP A 299 -8.23 29.89 43.34
CA ASP A 299 -7.09 30.81 43.37
C ASP A 299 -6.50 30.96 44.79
N ALA A 300 -7.38 31.10 45.78
CA ALA A 300 -6.99 31.17 47.18
C ALA A 300 -6.26 29.89 47.63
N ILE A 301 -6.74 28.74 47.17
CA ILE A 301 -6.19 27.43 47.51
C ILE A 301 -4.85 27.22 46.83
N GLU A 302 -4.66 27.62 45.57
CA GLU A 302 -3.35 27.59 44.91
C GLU A 302 -2.31 28.41 45.69
N GLU A 303 -2.69 29.59 46.20
CA GLU A 303 -1.82 30.39 47.06
C GLU A 303 -1.53 29.67 48.39
N TYR A 304 -2.53 29.03 48.99
CA TYR A 304 -2.35 28.25 50.22
C TYR A 304 -1.42 27.06 49.98
N GLU A 305 -1.57 26.32 48.88
CA GLU A 305 -0.70 25.21 48.48
C GLU A 305 0.75 25.65 48.32
N ALA A 306 0.99 26.74 47.58
CA ALA A 306 2.35 27.26 47.36
C ALA A 306 3.03 27.68 48.68
N ARG A 307 2.26 28.25 49.61
CA ARG A 307 2.76 28.65 50.94
C ARG A 307 2.99 27.45 51.85
N VAL A 308 2.13 26.43 51.78
CA VAL A 308 2.29 25.16 52.49
C VAL A 308 3.55 24.45 52.01
N GLU A 309 3.73 24.32 50.70
CA GLU A 309 4.94 23.73 50.09
C GLU A 309 6.19 24.49 50.55
N THR A 310 6.18 25.82 50.45
CA THR A 310 7.27 26.67 50.93
C THR A 310 7.56 26.48 52.43
N SER A 311 6.52 26.34 53.25
CA SER A 311 6.67 26.18 54.69
C SER A 311 7.25 24.82 55.06
N ILE A 312 6.81 23.76 54.38
CA ILE A 312 7.32 22.39 54.54
C ILE A 312 8.77 22.31 54.07
N ASP A 313 9.09 22.85 52.89
CA ASP A 313 10.45 22.90 52.34
C ASP A 313 11.44 23.64 53.26
N ASN A 314 10.97 24.74 53.87
CA ASN A 314 11.76 25.51 54.82
C ASN A 314 11.69 24.99 56.26
N ASN A 315 10.90 23.94 56.51
CA ASN A 315 10.66 23.36 57.83
C ASN A 315 10.24 24.43 58.86
N THR A 316 9.28 25.28 58.46
CA THR A 316 8.68 26.36 59.27
C THR A 316 7.21 26.07 59.54
N THR A 317 6.71 26.46 60.72
CA THR A 317 5.30 26.24 61.11
C THR A 317 4.34 27.08 60.28
N ILE A 318 3.31 26.45 59.73
CA ILE A 318 2.18 27.11 59.05
C ILE A 318 1.34 27.86 60.10
N SER A 319 1.00 29.13 59.86
CA SER A 319 0.30 30.01 60.82
C SER A 319 -0.89 30.73 60.17
N ASP A 320 -2.04 30.68 60.85
CA ASP A 320 -3.33 31.25 60.39
C ASP A 320 -3.29 32.78 60.14
N THR A 321 -2.36 33.49 60.78
CA THR A 321 -2.32 34.97 60.72
C THR A 321 -1.70 35.53 59.43
N GLU A 322 -1.04 34.71 58.62
CA GLU A 322 -0.43 35.11 57.35
C GLU A 322 -1.29 34.75 56.12
N VAL A 323 -2.49 34.21 56.34
CA VAL A 323 -3.31 33.52 55.33
C VAL A 323 -4.73 34.14 55.17
N LEU A 324 -4.96 35.32 55.75
CA LEU A 324 -6.19 36.08 55.48
C LEU A 324 -6.05 36.81 54.15
N LEU A 325 -6.82 36.42 53.13
CA LEU A 325 -7.07 37.27 51.97
C LEU A 325 -7.73 38.57 52.45
N GLU A 326 -7.00 39.69 52.43
CA GLU A 326 -7.60 41.03 52.50
C GLU A 326 -8.36 41.24 51.17
N THR A 327 -9.59 40.76 51.06
CA THR A 327 -10.34 40.83 49.79
C THR A 327 -10.80 42.27 49.50
N ASP A 328 -10.03 43.02 48.70
CA ASP A 328 -10.59 44.11 47.90
C ASP A 328 -11.39 43.44 46.74
N PRO A 329 -12.71 43.67 46.62
CA PRO A 329 -13.50 43.19 45.50
C PRO A 329 -12.97 43.64 44.12
N PHE A 330 -12.07 44.62 44.06
CA PHE A 330 -11.38 45.06 42.85
C PHE A 330 -10.21 44.13 42.44
N GLU A 331 -9.50 43.52 43.39
CA GLU A 331 -8.43 42.56 43.09
C GLU A 331 -9.01 41.24 42.56
N LEU A 332 -10.07 40.72 43.19
CA LEU A 332 -10.78 39.52 42.71
C LEU A 332 -11.31 39.67 41.27
N LYS A 333 -11.73 40.88 40.86
CA LYS A 333 -12.17 41.16 39.49
C LYS A 333 -11.03 41.26 38.49
N THR A 334 -9.88 41.75 38.96
CA THR A 334 -8.68 41.83 38.15
C THR A 334 -8.15 40.43 37.88
N ILE A 335 -8.11 39.59 38.91
CA ILE A 335 -7.76 38.16 38.84
C ILE A 335 -8.70 37.44 37.86
N ALA A 336 -10.03 37.52 38.07
CA ALA A 336 -11.00 36.86 37.18
C ALA A 336 -10.93 37.28 35.69
N LEU A 337 -10.59 38.55 35.39
CA LEU A 337 -10.37 38.98 34.00
C LEU A 337 -9.03 38.47 33.46
N VAL A 338 -7.98 38.49 34.28
CA VAL A 338 -6.66 37.99 33.89
C VAL A 338 -6.73 36.49 33.62
N ASP A 339 -7.44 35.71 34.43
CA ASP A 339 -7.58 34.27 34.23
C ASP A 339 -8.44 33.93 33.02
N LEU A 340 -9.51 34.68 32.78
CA LEU A 340 -10.28 34.53 31.54
C LEU A 340 -9.39 34.76 30.31
N LEU A 341 -8.55 35.80 30.33
CA LEU A 341 -7.66 36.12 29.22
C LEU A 341 -6.53 35.10 29.09
N SER A 342 -5.92 34.69 30.21
CA SER A 342 -4.88 33.66 30.26
C SER A 342 -5.39 32.29 29.81
N GLY A 343 -6.63 31.93 30.14
CA GLY A 343 -7.30 30.71 29.69
C GLY A 343 -7.39 30.62 28.16
N TYR A 344 -7.47 31.76 27.48
CA TYR A 344 -7.42 31.86 26.02
C TYR A 344 -6.03 32.26 25.48
N SER A 345 -4.98 32.23 26.30
CA SER A 345 -3.63 32.68 25.93
C SER A 345 -3.55 34.13 25.43
N ILE A 346 -4.43 35.01 25.91
CA ILE A 346 -4.53 36.41 25.50
C ILE A 346 -3.72 37.29 26.45
N THR A 347 -2.70 37.96 25.92
CA THR A 347 -1.92 38.93 26.69
C THR A 347 -2.53 40.33 26.56
N ALA A 348 -3.04 40.87 27.66
CA ALA A 348 -3.52 42.26 27.73
C ALA A 348 -2.58 43.14 28.57
N SER A 349 -2.48 44.42 28.21
CA SER A 349 -1.73 45.38 29.04
C SER A 349 -2.50 45.71 30.32
N GLU A 350 -1.78 46.05 31.40
CA GLU A 350 -2.39 46.50 32.65
C GLU A 350 -3.33 47.71 32.44
N GLY A 351 -3.04 48.56 31.45
CA GLY A 351 -3.91 49.66 31.04
C GLY A 351 -5.22 49.21 30.39
N ASP A 352 -5.18 48.16 29.58
CA ASP A 352 -6.37 47.60 28.91
C ASP A 352 -7.25 46.81 29.88
N ILE A 353 -6.64 46.07 30.81
CA ILE A 353 -7.33 45.37 31.91
C ILE A 353 -8.09 46.39 32.77
N ASN A 354 -7.40 47.43 33.23
CA ASN A 354 -8.02 48.50 34.03
C ASN A 354 -9.11 49.25 33.26
N ALA A 355 -8.92 49.53 31.97
CA ALA A 355 -9.96 50.15 31.14
C ALA A 355 -11.20 49.26 31.02
N THR A 356 -11.00 47.96 30.85
CA THR A 356 -12.08 46.96 30.72
C THR A 356 -12.88 46.81 32.01
N ILE A 357 -12.21 46.71 33.16
CA ILE A 357 -12.85 46.67 34.49
C ILE A 357 -13.67 47.94 34.74
N ASN A 358 -13.13 49.11 34.38
CA ASN A 358 -13.83 50.39 34.52
C ASN A 358 -15.06 50.52 33.61
N ILE A 359 -15.05 49.89 32.43
CA ILE A 359 -16.19 49.88 31.49
C ILE A 359 -17.26 48.89 31.94
N ALA A 360 -16.87 47.71 32.42
CA ALA A 360 -17.78 46.65 32.85
C ALA A 360 -18.50 46.95 34.19
N GLY A 361 -17.92 47.81 35.04
CA GLY A 361 -18.56 48.29 36.28
C GLY A 361 -18.67 47.23 37.39
N TYR A 362 -19.63 47.41 38.33
CA TYR A 362 -19.80 46.50 39.49
C TYR A 362 -20.38 45.12 39.13
N THR A 363 -20.96 44.95 37.94
CA THR A 363 -21.54 43.71 37.40
C THR A 363 -20.50 42.89 36.64
N PHE A 364 -19.37 42.57 37.29
CA PHE A 364 -18.33 41.73 36.69
C PHE A 364 -18.72 40.26 36.92
N THR A 365 -19.64 39.77 36.10
CA THR A 365 -20.13 38.38 36.08
C THR A 365 -19.87 37.72 34.73
N THR A 366 -19.04 38.35 33.89
CA THR A 366 -19.30 38.29 32.47
C THR A 366 -18.65 37.11 31.78
N THR A 367 -19.53 36.31 31.23
CA THR A 367 -19.23 35.35 30.19
C THR A 367 -18.50 36.00 29.02
N THR A 368 -17.75 35.22 28.23
CA THR A 368 -17.04 35.74 27.04
C THR A 368 -17.93 36.56 26.11
N ALA A 369 -19.25 36.27 26.03
CA ALA A 369 -20.21 36.99 25.18
C ALA A 369 -20.61 38.34 25.76
N GLU A 370 -20.75 38.43 27.08
CA GLU A 370 -21.12 39.68 27.72
C GLU A 370 -19.97 40.69 27.63
N LEU A 371 -18.72 40.21 27.72
CA LEU A 371 -17.54 41.04 27.50
C LEU A 371 -17.43 41.52 26.04
N LEU A 372 -17.72 40.65 25.07
CA LEU A 372 -17.76 41.02 23.64
C LEU A 372 -18.93 41.95 23.28
N ALA A 373 -19.99 41.97 24.08
CA ALA A 373 -21.15 42.85 23.89
C ALA A 373 -20.96 44.27 24.44
N LEU A 374 -19.93 44.51 25.26
CA LEU A 374 -19.64 45.82 25.85
C LEU A 374 -18.98 46.77 24.83
N SER A 375 -19.62 47.92 24.59
CA SER A 375 -19.05 48.95 23.72
C SER A 375 -17.89 49.68 24.42
N GLY A 376 -16.73 49.76 23.76
CA GLY A 376 -15.59 50.54 24.22
C GLY A 376 -14.46 49.75 24.89
N VAL A 377 -14.62 48.43 25.03
CA VAL A 377 -13.53 47.53 25.45
C VAL A 377 -12.40 47.59 24.41
N PRO A 378 -11.11 47.62 24.82
CA PRO A 378 -9.98 47.66 23.90
C PRO A 378 -9.98 46.50 22.90
N THR A 379 -9.68 46.80 21.63
CA THR A 379 -9.62 45.78 20.56
C THR A 379 -8.48 44.78 20.75
N SER A 380 -7.47 45.13 21.57
CA SER A 380 -6.41 44.22 22.03
C SER A 380 -6.96 43.07 22.87
N ILE A 381 -8.14 43.23 23.47
CA ILE A 381 -8.87 42.19 24.20
C ILE A 381 -9.98 41.59 23.33
N THR A 382 -10.85 42.42 22.72
CA THR A 382 -12.06 41.91 22.05
C THR A 382 -11.79 41.08 20.80
N ASN A 383 -10.76 41.40 20.01
CA ASN A 383 -10.48 40.65 18.78
C ASN A 383 -9.94 39.24 19.05
N PRO A 384 -8.86 39.06 19.83
CA PRO A 384 -8.37 37.72 20.13
C PRO A 384 -9.40 36.92 20.94
N LEU A 385 -10.13 37.56 21.86
CA LEU A 385 -11.17 36.89 22.64
C LEU A 385 -12.37 36.45 21.79
N SER A 386 -12.71 37.20 20.74
CA SER A 386 -13.75 36.81 19.79
C SER A 386 -13.35 35.61 18.93
N ILE A 387 -12.08 35.49 18.58
CA ILE A 387 -11.57 34.36 17.79
C ILE A 387 -11.56 33.11 18.67
N ALA A 388 -10.94 33.19 19.85
CA ALA A 388 -10.85 32.06 20.78
C ALA A 388 -12.25 31.56 21.21
N TYR A 389 -13.19 32.49 21.44
CA TYR A 389 -14.58 32.12 21.71
C TYR A 389 -15.27 31.41 20.52
N ASN A 390 -14.95 31.80 19.28
CA ASN A 390 -15.49 31.13 18.11
C ASN A 390 -14.85 29.74 17.91
N GLU A 391 -13.58 29.54 18.27
CA GLU A 391 -12.92 28.23 18.26
C GLU A 391 -13.63 27.25 19.19
N ASP A 392 -13.92 27.65 20.43
CA ASP A 392 -14.71 26.83 21.37
C ASP A 392 -16.08 26.43 20.79
N LEU A 393 -16.76 27.37 20.13
CA LEU A 393 -18.05 27.10 19.48
C LEU A 393 -17.91 26.12 18.31
N VAL A 394 -16.82 26.21 17.56
CA VAL A 394 -16.52 25.27 16.45
C VAL A 394 -16.21 23.89 17.00
N GLU A 395 -15.38 23.78 18.04
CA GLU A 395 -15.04 22.51 18.68
C GLU A 395 -16.27 21.84 19.28
N ALA A 396 -17.08 22.58 20.02
CA ALA A 396 -18.34 22.06 20.56
C ALA A 396 -19.31 21.62 19.45
N TYR A 397 -19.37 22.37 18.34
CA TYR A 397 -20.20 22.01 17.19
C TYR A 397 -19.70 20.72 16.51
N LEU A 398 -18.39 20.58 16.29
CA LEU A 398 -17.78 19.40 15.69
C LEU A 398 -17.86 18.17 16.59
N LEU A 399 -17.72 18.33 17.90
CA LEU A 399 -17.88 17.25 18.88
C LEU A 399 -19.32 16.72 18.93
N ASN A 400 -20.32 17.60 18.83
CA ASN A 400 -21.72 17.18 18.70
C ASN A 400 -22.00 16.37 17.42
N LEU A 401 -21.09 16.45 16.44
CA LEU A 401 -21.13 15.66 15.21
C LEU A 401 -20.21 14.43 15.25
N ASP A 402 -19.54 14.17 16.38
CA ASP A 402 -18.55 13.10 16.56
C ASP A 402 -17.34 13.24 15.61
N ILE A 403 -16.88 14.47 15.39
CA ILE A 403 -15.80 14.80 14.45
C ILE A 403 -14.64 15.46 15.17
N VAL A 404 -13.45 14.89 14.95
CA VAL A 404 -12.17 15.45 15.44
C VAL A 404 -11.49 16.19 14.29
N ALA A 405 -11.30 17.50 14.45
CA ALA A 405 -10.58 18.35 13.50
C ALA A 405 -9.22 18.78 14.07
N SER A 406 -8.31 19.23 13.21
CA SER A 406 -7.05 19.82 13.65
C SER A 406 -7.27 21.23 14.22
N ASP A 407 -6.38 21.68 15.10
CA ASP A 407 -6.36 23.06 15.62
C ASP A 407 -6.34 24.09 14.48
N SER A 408 -5.65 23.76 13.38
CA SER A 408 -5.63 24.56 12.15
C SER A 408 -7.03 24.68 11.54
N ALA A 409 -7.75 23.58 11.38
CA ALA A 409 -9.10 23.59 10.83
C ALA A 409 -10.07 24.37 11.74
N VAL A 410 -9.98 24.17 13.05
CA VAL A 410 -10.79 24.88 14.05
C VAL A 410 -10.56 26.39 13.95
N TYR A 411 -9.31 26.85 13.95
CA TYR A 411 -8.96 28.27 13.79
C TYR A 411 -9.51 28.86 12.49
N HIS A 412 -9.34 28.15 11.37
CA HIS A 412 -9.83 28.64 10.08
C HIS A 412 -11.35 28.74 10.01
N ILE A 413 -12.09 27.86 10.67
CA ILE A 413 -13.56 27.93 10.75
C ILE A 413 -13.99 29.06 11.67
N ALA A 414 -13.31 29.26 12.80
CA ALA A 414 -13.63 30.27 13.81
C ALA A 414 -13.57 31.72 13.28
N ILE A 415 -12.77 31.95 12.23
CA ILE A 415 -12.65 33.24 11.56
C ILE A 415 -13.56 33.41 10.32
N LEU A 416 -14.37 32.40 9.95
CA LEU A 416 -15.28 32.50 8.80
C LEU A 416 -16.46 33.42 9.09
N GLU A 417 -16.65 34.40 8.21
CA GLU A 417 -17.88 35.20 8.21
C GLU A 417 -19.08 34.29 7.89
N GLY A 418 -20.01 34.16 8.85
CA GLY A 418 -21.25 33.39 8.69
C GLY A 418 -21.32 32.08 9.47
N PHE A 419 -20.25 31.68 10.17
CA PHE A 419 -20.33 30.59 11.14
C PHE A 419 -21.30 30.94 12.28
N SER A 420 -22.13 29.98 12.68
CA SER A 420 -23.04 30.07 13.82
C SER A 420 -23.23 28.69 14.42
N SER A 421 -23.15 28.57 15.74
CA SER A 421 -23.40 27.31 16.46
C SER A 421 -24.83 26.77 16.25
N ASP A 422 -25.77 27.63 15.85
CA ASP A 422 -27.16 27.27 15.58
C ASP A 422 -27.42 26.87 14.12
N MET A 423 -26.40 26.88 13.26
CA MET A 423 -26.57 26.55 11.85
C MET A 423 -26.77 25.05 11.65
N THR A 424 -27.58 24.67 10.65
CA THR A 424 -27.81 23.26 10.34
C THR A 424 -26.51 22.61 9.86
N THR A 425 -26.35 21.31 10.10
CA THR A 425 -25.20 20.51 9.65
C THR A 425 -24.92 20.73 8.15
N ALA A 426 -25.98 20.77 7.34
CA ALA A 426 -25.91 21.05 5.90
C ALA A 426 -25.42 22.48 5.58
N ALA A 427 -25.90 23.50 6.29
CA ALA A 427 -25.45 24.87 6.09
C ALA A 427 -24.00 25.07 6.56
N PHE A 428 -23.58 24.35 7.61
CA PHE A 428 -22.20 24.34 8.07
C PHE A 428 -21.27 23.67 7.06
N SER A 429 -21.64 22.49 6.54
CA SER A 429 -20.90 21.81 5.47
C SER A 429 -20.78 22.69 4.22
N GLU A 430 -21.85 23.35 3.79
CA GLU A 430 -21.82 24.30 2.67
C GLU A 430 -20.90 25.50 2.93
N LEU A 431 -20.94 26.07 4.14
CA LEU A 431 -20.09 27.19 4.55
C LEU A 431 -18.60 26.84 4.46
N ILE A 432 -18.19 25.70 5.04
CA ILE A 432 -16.77 25.33 5.09
C ILE A 432 -16.28 24.76 3.75
N HIS A 433 -17.15 24.15 2.94
CA HIS A 433 -16.83 23.72 1.57
C HIS A 433 -16.60 24.92 0.64
N ALA A 434 -17.36 26.01 0.80
CA ALA A 434 -17.23 27.22 -0.01
C ALA A 434 -15.88 27.96 0.17
N THR A 435 -15.10 27.59 1.19
CA THR A 435 -13.79 28.21 1.46
C THR A 435 -12.70 27.81 0.46
N GLY A 436 -12.84 26.65 -0.21
CA GLY A 436 -11.81 26.10 -1.09
C GLY A 436 -10.53 25.64 -0.37
N ASN A 437 -10.52 25.62 0.96
CA ASN A 437 -9.41 25.10 1.76
C ASN A 437 -9.49 23.57 1.79
N ALA A 438 -8.43 22.88 1.33
CA ALA A 438 -8.42 21.42 1.19
C ALA A 438 -8.73 20.67 2.50
N GLU A 439 -8.27 21.17 3.65
CA GLU A 439 -8.50 20.59 4.97
C GLU A 439 -9.97 20.77 5.40
N LEU A 440 -10.55 21.95 5.16
CA LEU A 440 -11.95 22.23 5.47
C LEU A 440 -12.93 21.55 4.50
N MET A 441 -12.52 21.37 3.25
CA MET A 441 -13.30 20.61 2.25
C MET A 441 -13.36 19.12 2.63
N ALA A 442 -12.24 18.55 3.10
CA ALA A 442 -12.23 17.18 3.64
C ALA A 442 -13.16 17.05 4.86
N LEU A 443 -13.17 18.05 5.75
CA LEU A 443 -14.06 18.08 6.90
C LEU A 443 -15.54 18.21 6.49
N ALA A 444 -15.85 19.05 5.50
CA ALA A 444 -17.20 19.23 4.95
C ALA A 444 -17.85 17.91 4.49
N LEU A 445 -17.02 17.03 3.91
CA LEU A 445 -17.38 15.72 3.40
C LEU A 445 -17.69 14.71 4.52
N VAL A 446 -17.08 14.88 5.69
CA VAL A 446 -17.37 14.08 6.89
C VAL A 446 -18.70 14.53 7.53
N ILE A 447 -18.99 15.84 7.54
CA ILE A 447 -20.08 16.44 8.32
C ILE A 447 -21.47 16.24 7.72
N THR A 448 -21.65 16.53 6.43
CA THR A 448 -22.94 16.30 5.77
C THR A 448 -22.69 15.47 4.54
N PRO A 449 -23.09 14.20 4.55
CA PRO A 449 -23.10 13.43 3.32
C PRO A 449 -24.22 14.00 2.44
N PRO A 450 -23.92 14.69 1.32
CA PRO A 450 -24.97 15.02 0.36
C PRO A 450 -25.45 13.67 -0.22
N GLU A 451 -26.60 13.65 -0.89
CA GLU A 451 -27.03 12.51 -1.71
C GLU A 451 -26.03 12.08 -2.82
N GLY A 452 -24.82 12.69 -2.85
CA GLY A 452 -23.64 12.32 -3.63
C GLY A 452 -22.57 11.50 -2.88
N LEU A 453 -22.87 10.84 -1.76
CA LEU A 453 -21.86 10.01 -1.07
C LEU A 453 -21.36 8.84 -1.92
N ALA A 454 -22.22 8.26 -2.78
CA ALA A 454 -21.76 7.31 -3.79
C ALA A 454 -20.79 7.99 -4.76
N LEU A 455 -21.14 9.14 -5.33
CA LEU A 455 -20.30 9.92 -6.25
C LEU A 455 -18.90 10.23 -5.68
N LEU A 456 -18.82 10.65 -4.42
CA LEU A 456 -17.55 11.05 -3.80
C LEU A 456 -16.69 9.84 -3.42
N THR A 457 -17.29 8.74 -2.94
CA THR A 457 -16.56 7.47 -2.82
C THR A 457 -16.16 6.92 -4.18
N ASP A 458 -16.96 7.15 -5.23
CA ASP A 458 -16.69 6.68 -6.59
C ASP A 458 -15.60 7.53 -7.27
N VAL A 459 -15.55 8.84 -7.02
CA VAL A 459 -14.46 9.73 -7.47
C VAL A 459 -13.16 9.41 -6.74
N GLU A 460 -13.19 9.19 -5.43
CA GLU A 460 -11.99 8.75 -4.68
C GLU A 460 -11.53 7.34 -5.11
N GLN A 461 -12.48 6.42 -5.37
CA GLN A 461 -12.16 5.12 -5.98
C GLN A 461 -11.57 5.28 -7.38
N ALA A 462 -12.11 6.18 -8.21
CA ALA A 462 -11.57 6.48 -9.54
C ALA A 462 -10.14 7.05 -9.45
N LYS A 463 -9.90 7.99 -8.54
CA LYS A 463 -8.55 8.53 -8.26
C LYS A 463 -7.59 7.43 -7.83
N ALA A 464 -8.03 6.55 -6.94
CA ALA A 464 -7.22 5.41 -6.52
C ALA A 464 -6.86 4.53 -7.72
N ILE A 465 -7.83 4.20 -8.60
CA ILE A 465 -7.58 3.40 -9.81
C ILE A 465 -6.53 4.06 -10.72
N PHE A 466 -6.66 5.36 -11.02
CA PHE A 466 -5.72 6.04 -11.92
C PHE A 466 -4.36 6.31 -11.28
N THR A 467 -4.32 6.58 -9.97
CA THR A 467 -3.06 6.63 -9.23
C THR A 467 -2.37 5.26 -9.25
N GLU A 468 -3.10 4.16 -9.06
CA GLU A 468 -2.54 2.80 -9.12
C GLU A 468 -2.10 2.40 -10.53
N LEU A 469 -2.84 2.77 -11.58
CA LEU A 469 -2.41 2.61 -12.97
C LEU A 469 -1.07 3.32 -13.21
N ARG A 470 -0.90 4.52 -12.66
CA ARG A 470 0.34 5.29 -12.79
C ARG A 470 1.50 4.72 -11.97
N THR A 471 1.27 4.24 -10.74
CA THR A 471 2.34 3.79 -9.84
C THR A 471 2.72 2.32 -10.07
N GLN A 472 1.75 1.46 -10.33
CA GLN A 472 1.92 0.02 -10.49
C GLN A 472 1.94 -0.39 -11.95
N ALA A 473 0.95 -0.04 -12.77
CA ALA A 473 0.91 -0.53 -14.16
C ALA A 473 2.01 0.09 -15.05
N MET A 474 2.31 1.39 -14.92
CA MET A 474 3.40 2.00 -15.69
C MET A 474 4.78 1.44 -15.33
N SER A 475 4.99 1.04 -14.07
CA SER A 475 6.25 0.40 -13.68
C SER A 475 6.47 -0.94 -14.39
N VAL A 476 5.43 -1.52 -14.99
CA VAL A 476 5.46 -2.80 -15.67
C VAL A 476 5.75 -2.64 -17.18
N VAL A 477 5.34 -1.58 -17.88
CA VAL A 477 5.23 -1.59 -19.37
C VAL A 477 5.90 -0.44 -20.15
N ASP A 478 6.31 0.70 -19.59
CA ASP A 478 6.63 1.88 -20.44
C ASP A 478 7.85 1.72 -21.38
N TYR A 479 7.63 1.88 -22.69
CA TYR A 479 8.58 1.58 -23.76
C TYR A 479 9.27 2.80 -24.41
N ASP A 480 8.80 4.07 -24.37
CA ASP A 480 9.52 5.04 -25.25
C ASP A 480 9.42 6.57 -25.02
N ASN A 481 8.71 7.10 -24.02
CA ASN A 481 8.58 8.58 -23.90
C ASN A 481 8.94 9.22 -22.55
N SER A 482 9.13 8.45 -21.47
CA SER A 482 9.47 9.00 -20.14
C SER A 482 10.99 9.11 -19.86
N GLY A 483 11.83 8.54 -20.73
CA GLY A 483 13.29 8.45 -20.52
C GLY A 483 13.71 7.47 -19.43
N THR A 484 12.77 6.69 -18.86
CA THR A 484 13.04 5.61 -17.90
C THR A 484 12.26 4.37 -18.34
N PRO A 485 12.91 3.31 -18.85
CA PRO A 485 12.20 2.15 -19.38
C PRO A 485 11.49 1.37 -18.25
N GLY A 486 10.29 0.85 -18.56
CA GLY A 486 9.48 0.03 -17.67
C GLY A 486 10.12 -1.33 -17.38
N PHE A 487 9.66 -2.00 -16.33
CA PHE A 487 10.26 -3.26 -15.88
C PHE A 487 10.20 -4.34 -16.98
N LEU A 488 9.04 -4.72 -17.51
CA LEU A 488 8.99 -5.85 -18.46
C LEU A 488 9.77 -5.57 -19.75
N ASP A 489 9.79 -4.33 -20.22
CA ASP A 489 10.52 -3.97 -21.43
C ASP A 489 12.05 -4.01 -21.20
N THR A 490 12.52 -3.33 -20.15
CA THR A 490 13.95 -3.35 -19.78
C THR A 490 14.42 -4.78 -19.58
N GLU A 491 13.61 -5.59 -18.92
CA GLU A 491 13.95 -6.96 -18.56
C GLU A 491 13.83 -7.90 -19.76
N ALA A 492 12.88 -7.69 -20.67
CA ALA A 492 12.78 -8.45 -21.91
C ALA A 492 13.98 -8.17 -22.84
N LEU A 493 14.34 -6.89 -23.04
CA LEU A 493 15.51 -6.50 -23.85
C LEU A 493 16.82 -6.95 -23.20
N SER A 494 16.94 -6.82 -21.88
CA SER A 494 18.12 -7.27 -21.14
C SER A 494 18.23 -8.80 -21.14
N MET A 495 17.11 -9.52 -21.05
CA MET A 495 17.07 -10.97 -21.18
C MET A 495 17.42 -11.40 -22.61
N GLU A 496 16.89 -10.73 -23.65
CA GLU A 496 17.27 -10.99 -25.04
C GLU A 496 18.78 -10.84 -25.22
N SER A 497 19.33 -9.73 -24.72
CA SER A 497 20.78 -9.48 -24.74
C SER A 497 21.56 -10.56 -24.00
N ALA A 498 21.09 -11.00 -22.83
CA ALA A 498 21.72 -12.05 -22.03
C ALA A 498 21.65 -13.43 -22.73
N LEU A 499 20.48 -13.80 -23.28
CA LEU A 499 20.27 -15.04 -24.03
C LEU A 499 21.13 -15.08 -25.29
N ASN A 500 21.26 -13.96 -26.01
CA ASN A 500 22.16 -13.84 -27.15
C ASN A 500 23.64 -14.06 -26.75
N GLY A 501 24.02 -13.76 -25.49
CA GLY A 501 25.34 -14.07 -24.94
C GLY A 501 25.58 -15.54 -24.58
N ALA A 502 24.52 -16.33 -24.42
CA ALA A 502 24.56 -17.75 -24.05
C ALA A 502 24.16 -18.70 -25.21
N ALA A 503 24.01 -18.18 -26.42
CA ALA A 503 23.64 -18.96 -27.60
C ALA A 503 24.70 -20.02 -27.93
N ILE A 504 24.26 -21.27 -28.11
CA ILE A 504 25.08 -22.34 -28.65
C ILE A 504 24.98 -22.32 -30.17
N ASP A 505 26.12 -22.33 -30.84
CA ASP A 505 26.18 -22.64 -32.26
C ASP A 505 25.87 -24.14 -32.49
N ILE A 506 24.62 -24.42 -32.84
CA ILE A 506 24.14 -25.76 -33.18
C ILE A 506 24.74 -26.24 -34.51
N GLY A 507 25.19 -25.34 -35.38
CA GLY A 507 25.83 -25.66 -36.66
C GLY A 507 27.11 -26.47 -36.44
N PHE A 508 28.03 -25.95 -35.61
CA PHE A 508 29.24 -26.69 -35.26
C PHE A 508 28.95 -28.03 -34.55
N LEU A 509 27.99 -28.05 -33.63
CA LEU A 509 27.59 -29.29 -32.95
C LEU A 509 27.10 -30.34 -33.97
N GLY A 510 26.29 -29.92 -34.94
CA GLY A 510 25.80 -30.76 -36.03
C GLY A 510 26.93 -31.29 -36.91
N GLU A 511 27.84 -30.43 -37.37
CA GLU A 511 29.00 -30.83 -38.18
C GLU A 511 29.95 -31.78 -37.44
N ALA A 512 30.21 -31.51 -36.15
CA ALA A 512 31.05 -32.37 -35.32
C ALA A 512 30.42 -33.75 -35.12
N LEU A 513 29.10 -33.80 -34.85
CA LEU A 513 28.37 -35.06 -34.70
C LEU A 513 28.30 -35.84 -36.02
N ASP A 514 27.99 -35.20 -37.13
CA ASP A 514 28.00 -35.84 -38.45
C ASP A 514 29.39 -36.42 -38.77
N GLY A 515 30.44 -35.63 -38.52
CA GLY A 515 31.83 -36.06 -38.67
C GLY A 515 32.16 -37.26 -37.81
N ILE A 516 31.80 -37.25 -36.52
CA ILE A 516 32.04 -38.37 -35.59
C ILE A 516 31.28 -39.61 -36.05
N ILE A 517 29.99 -39.50 -36.38
CA ILE A 517 29.14 -40.62 -36.79
C ILE A 517 29.65 -41.24 -38.09
N THR A 518 29.89 -40.40 -39.12
CA THR A 518 30.39 -40.84 -40.42
C THR A 518 31.75 -41.55 -40.30
N ARG A 519 32.64 -41.04 -39.45
CA ARG A 519 33.97 -41.63 -39.22
C ARG A 519 33.92 -42.87 -38.33
N THR A 520 32.99 -42.93 -37.38
CA THR A 520 32.74 -44.13 -36.59
C THR A 520 32.25 -45.25 -37.50
N ASN A 521 31.29 -44.98 -38.40
CA ASN A 521 30.83 -45.93 -39.42
C ASN A 521 31.99 -46.43 -40.29
N PHE A 522 32.83 -45.51 -40.79
CA PHE A 522 34.02 -45.89 -41.57
C PHE A 522 35.02 -46.75 -40.77
N ALA A 523 35.27 -46.42 -39.50
CA ALA A 523 36.17 -47.18 -38.64
C ALA A 523 35.65 -48.61 -38.41
N MET A 524 34.34 -48.77 -38.24
CA MET A 524 33.68 -50.07 -38.12
C MET A 524 33.74 -50.87 -39.43
N ASP A 525 33.38 -50.26 -40.56
CA ASP A 525 33.43 -50.89 -41.90
C ASP A 525 34.85 -51.35 -42.27
N THR A 526 35.87 -50.65 -41.75
CA THR A 526 37.29 -51.00 -41.97
C THR A 526 37.91 -51.78 -40.82
N ASN A 527 37.11 -52.21 -39.84
CA ASN A 527 37.49 -52.99 -38.66
C ASN A 527 38.71 -52.41 -37.89
N GLN A 528 38.68 -51.10 -37.67
CA GLN A 528 39.68 -50.38 -36.89
C GLN A 528 39.27 -50.37 -35.40
N THR A 529 40.24 -50.36 -34.50
CA THR A 529 40.01 -50.18 -33.04
C THR A 529 40.31 -48.75 -32.57
N THR A 530 40.98 -47.97 -33.41
CA THR A 530 41.27 -46.55 -33.18
C THR A 530 41.40 -45.84 -34.54
N LEU A 531 40.77 -44.68 -34.69
CA LEU A 531 40.86 -43.84 -35.90
C LEU A 531 41.21 -42.41 -35.51
N ASN A 532 42.23 -41.83 -36.13
CA ASN A 532 42.58 -40.42 -35.98
C ASN A 532 42.27 -39.68 -37.28
N TYR A 533 41.60 -38.53 -37.21
CA TYR A 533 41.34 -37.67 -38.36
C TYR A 533 41.30 -36.20 -37.96
N THR A 534 41.44 -35.30 -38.94
CA THR A 534 41.25 -33.86 -38.75
C THR A 534 39.91 -33.46 -39.35
N ILE A 535 39.09 -32.67 -38.63
CA ILE A 535 37.82 -32.19 -39.18
C ILE A 535 38.12 -31.26 -40.37
N PRO A 536 37.61 -31.55 -41.58
CA PRO A 536 37.87 -30.72 -42.77
C PRO A 536 37.55 -29.25 -42.52
N GLY A 537 38.38 -28.34 -43.04
CA GLY A 537 38.22 -26.90 -42.82
C GLY A 537 38.68 -26.40 -41.43
N THR A 538 39.12 -27.29 -40.54
CA THR A 538 39.58 -26.92 -39.19
C THR A 538 41.00 -27.44 -38.91
N THR A 539 41.62 -26.94 -37.84
CA THR A 539 42.89 -27.46 -37.29
C THR A 539 42.70 -28.51 -36.18
N ARG A 540 41.49 -29.07 -36.04
CA ARG A 540 41.11 -29.92 -34.90
C ARG A 540 41.32 -31.40 -35.18
N ASN A 541 41.98 -32.09 -34.25
CA ASN A 541 42.23 -33.53 -34.36
C ASN A 541 41.20 -34.31 -33.53
N VAL A 542 40.61 -35.33 -34.13
CA VAL A 542 39.66 -36.24 -33.51
C VAL A 542 40.31 -37.63 -33.42
N THR A 543 40.23 -38.23 -32.24
CA THR A 543 40.60 -39.63 -31.97
C THR A 543 39.34 -40.40 -31.60
N LEU A 544 38.98 -41.41 -32.39
CA LEU A 544 37.93 -42.38 -32.08
C LEU A 544 38.57 -43.65 -31.51
N THR A 545 38.01 -44.23 -30.46
CA THR A 545 38.50 -45.44 -29.78
C THR A 545 37.34 -46.41 -29.57
N ASP A 546 37.51 -47.65 -30.02
CA ASP A 546 36.54 -48.72 -29.79
C ASP A 546 36.49 -49.08 -28.29
N ASN A 547 35.31 -48.93 -27.68
CA ASN A 547 35.01 -49.25 -26.29
C ASN A 547 33.92 -50.34 -26.16
N ASN A 548 33.71 -51.15 -27.20
CA ASN A 548 32.62 -52.12 -27.30
C ASN A 548 32.45 -52.98 -26.03
N ILE A 549 31.19 -53.13 -25.60
CA ILE A 549 30.77 -53.96 -24.46
C ILE A 549 29.79 -55.02 -25.00
N SER A 550 29.78 -56.23 -24.44
CA SER A 550 28.92 -57.32 -24.93
C SER A 550 27.45 -56.89 -25.05
N GLY A 551 26.95 -56.83 -26.29
CA GLY A 551 25.56 -56.48 -26.60
C GLY A 551 25.32 -55.03 -27.02
N SER A 552 26.34 -54.16 -27.14
CA SER A 552 26.22 -52.81 -27.69
C SER A 552 27.53 -52.35 -28.32
N VAL A 553 27.44 -51.64 -29.44
CA VAL A 553 28.61 -51.00 -30.08
C VAL A 553 28.82 -49.63 -29.45
N SER A 554 30.00 -49.34 -28.90
CA SER A 554 30.30 -48.07 -28.23
C SER A 554 31.69 -47.56 -28.60
N TRP A 555 31.78 -46.31 -29.05
CA TRP A 555 33.01 -45.66 -29.47
C TRP A 555 33.25 -44.40 -28.66
N GLY A 556 34.37 -44.34 -27.95
CA GLY A 556 34.84 -43.10 -27.34
C GLY A 556 35.40 -42.16 -28.40
N TYR A 557 35.18 -40.86 -28.27
CA TYR A 557 35.86 -39.87 -29.08
C TYR A 557 36.55 -38.81 -28.21
N ALA A 558 37.62 -38.24 -28.74
CA ALA A 558 38.31 -37.09 -28.18
C ALA A 558 38.69 -36.11 -29.30
N ILE A 559 38.22 -34.87 -29.21
CA ILE A 559 38.56 -33.76 -30.11
C ILE A 559 39.51 -32.84 -29.37
N LEU A 560 40.67 -32.56 -29.96
CA LEU A 560 41.65 -31.61 -29.44
C LEU A 560 41.75 -30.40 -30.37
N ASP A 561 41.61 -29.21 -29.80
CA ASP A 561 41.94 -27.97 -30.49
C ASP A 561 43.45 -27.65 -30.44
N THR A 562 43.82 -26.53 -31.07
CA THR A 562 45.21 -26.03 -31.09
C THR A 562 45.73 -25.56 -29.73
N ASN A 563 44.83 -25.30 -28.77
CA ASN A 563 45.12 -24.89 -27.40
C ASN A 563 45.05 -26.07 -26.40
N ASN A 564 44.88 -27.30 -26.91
CA ASN A 564 44.78 -28.53 -26.12
C ASN A 564 43.54 -28.60 -25.21
N ASN A 565 42.48 -27.84 -25.53
CA ASN A 565 41.16 -28.04 -24.96
C ASN A 565 40.54 -29.31 -25.54
N ALA A 566 39.95 -30.14 -24.68
CA ALA A 566 39.44 -31.45 -25.05
C ALA A 566 37.91 -31.49 -25.02
N TRP A 567 37.31 -31.89 -26.13
CA TRP A 567 35.96 -32.43 -26.18
C TRP A 567 36.06 -33.94 -26.16
N SER A 568 35.26 -34.62 -25.35
CA SER A 568 35.26 -36.08 -25.34
C SER A 568 33.88 -36.63 -25.09
N GLY A 569 33.67 -37.88 -25.44
CA GLY A 569 32.35 -38.47 -25.29
C GLY A 569 32.31 -39.89 -25.78
N THR A 570 31.10 -40.42 -25.88
CA THR A 570 30.87 -41.76 -26.41
C THR A 570 29.69 -41.75 -27.37
N VAL A 571 29.84 -42.41 -28.51
CA VAL A 571 28.73 -42.73 -29.42
C VAL A 571 28.40 -44.20 -29.25
N THR A 572 27.15 -44.49 -28.92
CA THR A 572 26.66 -45.83 -28.59
C THR A 572 25.49 -46.21 -29.49
N TYR A 573 25.56 -47.42 -30.03
CA TYR A 573 24.52 -48.09 -30.80
C TYR A 573 24.04 -49.30 -29.98
N PRO A 574 22.93 -49.17 -29.24
CA PRO A 574 22.47 -50.20 -28.30
C PRO A 574 21.89 -51.45 -28.97
N ASP A 575 21.35 -51.33 -30.19
CA ASP A 575 20.54 -52.39 -30.81
C ASP A 575 21.29 -53.19 -31.91
N ILE A 576 22.60 -52.99 -32.05
CA ILE A 576 23.41 -53.65 -33.08
C ILE A 576 24.07 -54.91 -32.49
N VAL A 577 23.78 -56.07 -33.11
CA VAL A 577 24.27 -57.38 -32.67
C VAL A 577 25.32 -57.98 -33.63
N ASP A 578 25.62 -57.32 -34.75
CA ASP A 578 26.52 -57.81 -35.82
C ASP A 578 27.51 -56.70 -36.25
N GLU A 579 28.70 -57.08 -36.73
CA GLU A 579 29.87 -56.21 -36.96
C GLU A 579 29.75 -55.32 -38.21
N ASN A 580 28.75 -55.55 -39.07
CA ASN A 580 28.54 -54.77 -40.30
C ASN A 580 27.45 -53.72 -40.10
N LEU A 581 27.85 -52.47 -39.85
CA LEU A 581 26.92 -51.36 -39.72
C LEU A 581 26.38 -50.93 -41.09
N SER A 582 25.07 -50.82 -41.17
CA SER A 582 24.38 -50.09 -42.22
C SER A 582 23.56 -48.98 -41.56
N ALA A 583 23.43 -47.81 -42.20
CA ALA A 583 22.51 -46.75 -41.75
C ALA A 583 21.06 -47.24 -41.56
N PHE A 584 20.73 -48.42 -42.09
CA PHE A 584 19.43 -49.08 -41.93
C PHE A 584 19.35 -50.11 -40.79
N SER A 585 20.47 -50.44 -40.13
CA SER A 585 20.61 -51.59 -39.22
C SER A 585 20.37 -51.31 -37.74
N TYR A 586 20.28 -50.04 -37.33
CA TYR A 586 20.00 -49.65 -35.94
C TYR A 586 18.69 -48.90 -35.80
N THR A 587 18.04 -49.09 -34.66
CA THR A 587 16.81 -48.40 -34.27
C THR A 587 17.08 -47.18 -33.40
N THR A 588 18.18 -47.16 -32.66
CA THR A 588 18.56 -46.04 -31.78
C THR A 588 20.05 -45.77 -31.89
N LEU A 589 20.41 -44.49 -31.85
CA LEU A 589 21.77 -43.95 -31.73
C LEU A 589 21.78 -43.05 -30.49
N THR A 590 22.81 -43.12 -29.65
CA THR A 590 23.01 -42.17 -28.54
C THR A 590 24.44 -41.67 -28.53
N ALA A 591 24.63 -40.36 -28.64
CA ALA A 591 25.92 -39.69 -28.54
C ALA A 591 25.97 -38.88 -27.24
N ASN A 592 26.80 -39.30 -26.29
CA ASN A 592 27.16 -38.51 -25.12
C ASN A 592 28.29 -37.56 -25.48
N ILE A 593 28.14 -36.29 -25.14
CA ILE A 593 29.01 -35.19 -25.50
C ILE A 593 29.40 -34.48 -24.23
N VAL A 594 30.70 -34.50 -23.88
CA VAL A 594 31.22 -33.89 -22.67
C VAL A 594 32.43 -33.02 -23.01
N GLY A 595 32.27 -31.70 -22.88
CA GLY A 595 33.42 -30.80 -22.77
C GLY A 595 33.18 -29.38 -23.27
N THR A 596 34.28 -28.65 -23.37
CA THR A 596 34.30 -27.24 -23.75
C THR A 596 34.45 -27.05 -25.26
N LEU A 597 33.47 -26.38 -25.89
CA LEU A 597 33.52 -25.88 -27.26
C LEU A 597 34.66 -24.86 -27.42
N PRO A 598 35.53 -25.04 -28.43
CA PRO A 598 36.67 -24.16 -28.67
C PRO A 598 36.32 -22.84 -29.38
N GLN A 599 37.14 -21.82 -29.09
CA GLN A 599 36.93 -20.38 -29.24
C GLN A 599 36.81 -19.75 -30.66
N THR A 600 36.66 -20.51 -31.75
CA THR A 600 37.07 -19.99 -33.08
C THR A 600 36.08 -20.19 -34.23
N TYR A 601 34.81 -19.82 -34.06
CA TYR A 601 33.98 -19.48 -35.22
C TYR A 601 33.64 -17.99 -35.13
N GLU A 602 34.17 -17.19 -36.06
CA GLU A 602 33.74 -15.80 -36.28
C GLU A 602 32.32 -15.85 -36.86
N ILE A 603 31.33 -16.04 -36.00
CA ILE A 603 29.96 -15.67 -36.32
C ILE A 603 29.85 -14.19 -35.97
N ASP A 604 29.29 -13.41 -36.90
CA ASP A 604 29.01 -11.98 -36.89
C ASP A 604 28.08 -11.58 -35.72
N THR A 605 28.54 -11.87 -34.49
CA THR A 605 27.94 -11.43 -33.25
C THR A 605 28.69 -10.18 -32.85
N ASN A 606 27.96 -9.09 -32.71
CA ASN A 606 28.46 -7.79 -32.29
C ASN A 606 29.66 -7.91 -31.32
N ALA A 607 30.80 -7.40 -31.75
CA ALA A 607 32.12 -7.55 -31.17
C ALA A 607 32.14 -7.44 -29.63
N SER A 608 32.20 -8.57 -28.89
CA SER A 608 32.68 -8.66 -27.49
C SER A 608 32.70 -10.07 -26.87
N LEU A 609 32.13 -11.12 -27.49
CA LEU A 609 32.11 -12.47 -26.90
C LEU A 609 33.44 -13.20 -27.07
N ILE A 610 34.39 -12.90 -26.18
CA ILE A 610 35.62 -13.66 -25.98
C ILE A 610 35.29 -14.68 -24.88
N ASN A 611 35.15 -15.99 -25.13
CA ASN A 611 35.38 -17.13 -24.18
C ASN A 611 34.62 -18.44 -24.52
N SER A 612 35.05 -19.51 -23.85
CA SER A 612 34.74 -20.92 -24.08
C SER A 612 33.34 -21.34 -23.64
N GLN A 613 32.51 -21.83 -24.56
CA GLN A 613 31.22 -22.46 -24.24
C GLN A 613 31.47 -23.92 -23.87
N SER A 614 30.66 -24.55 -23.03
CA SER A 614 30.77 -25.98 -22.71
C SER A 614 29.41 -26.64 -22.83
N PHE A 615 29.36 -27.79 -23.49
CA PHE A 615 28.18 -28.65 -23.54
C PHE A 615 28.51 -29.98 -22.87
N ASP A 616 27.70 -30.36 -21.90
CA ASP A 616 27.77 -31.65 -21.21
C ASP A 616 26.38 -32.29 -21.23
N GLY A 617 26.19 -33.27 -22.12
CA GLY A 617 24.87 -33.83 -22.39
C GLY A 617 24.89 -35.02 -23.33
N SER A 618 23.71 -35.41 -23.80
CA SER A 618 23.49 -36.51 -24.73
C SER A 618 22.49 -36.14 -25.81
N VAL A 619 22.76 -36.63 -27.02
CA VAL A 619 21.85 -36.58 -28.17
C VAL A 619 21.44 -38.01 -28.51
N THR A 620 20.15 -38.29 -28.48
CA THR A 620 19.58 -39.59 -28.84
C THR A 620 18.75 -39.44 -30.11
N VAL A 621 19.00 -40.29 -31.10
CA VAL A 621 18.23 -40.37 -32.34
C VAL A 621 17.58 -41.75 -32.42
N THR A 622 16.26 -41.80 -32.46
CA THR A 622 15.47 -43.04 -32.54
C THR A 622 14.72 -43.08 -33.86
N LYS A 623 14.93 -44.11 -34.66
CA LYS A 623 14.24 -44.32 -35.92
C LYS A 623 12.74 -44.54 -35.70
N THR A 624 11.91 -43.88 -36.50
CA THR A 624 10.45 -44.06 -36.51
C THR A 624 9.99 -44.61 -37.86
N THR A 625 8.69 -44.89 -38.01
CA THR A 625 8.13 -45.37 -39.28
C THR A 625 8.16 -44.31 -40.38
N GLU A 626 8.12 -43.03 -40.01
CA GLU A 626 8.03 -41.89 -40.93
C GLU A 626 9.34 -41.08 -41.00
N GLY A 627 10.37 -41.49 -40.27
CA GLY A 627 11.44 -40.58 -39.92
C GLY A 627 12.38 -41.03 -38.81
N ALA A 628 12.74 -40.06 -37.98
CA ALA A 628 13.42 -40.24 -36.69
C ALA A 628 12.86 -39.26 -35.65
N SER A 629 12.97 -39.63 -34.38
CA SER A 629 12.78 -38.77 -33.22
C SER A 629 14.16 -38.44 -32.65
N ILE A 630 14.41 -37.18 -32.36
CA ILE A 630 15.63 -36.65 -31.76
C ILE A 630 15.28 -36.21 -30.34
N ALA A 631 16.09 -36.59 -29.37
CA ALA A 631 16.04 -36.12 -28.00
C ALA A 631 17.40 -35.57 -27.58
N ILE A 632 17.43 -34.38 -26.97
CA ILE A 632 18.65 -33.76 -26.45
C ILE A 632 18.44 -33.45 -24.97
N GLU A 633 19.40 -33.86 -24.16
CA GLU A 633 19.50 -33.54 -22.74
C GLU A 633 20.92 -33.06 -22.46
N GLY A 634 21.11 -32.10 -21.57
CA GLY A 634 22.44 -31.64 -21.23
C GLY A 634 22.47 -30.33 -20.47
N SER A 635 23.67 -29.81 -20.30
CA SER A 635 23.95 -28.52 -19.71
C SER A 635 24.90 -27.74 -20.60
N VAL A 636 24.67 -26.45 -20.62
CA VAL A 636 25.39 -25.45 -21.38
C VAL A 636 25.97 -24.50 -20.37
N SER A 637 27.24 -24.14 -20.51
CA SER A 637 27.82 -23.08 -19.69
C SER A 637 28.75 -22.18 -20.50
N SER A 638 28.74 -20.90 -20.20
CA SER A 638 29.57 -19.88 -20.84
C SER A 638 29.75 -18.72 -19.87
N ASN A 639 30.98 -18.27 -19.61
CA ASN A 639 31.26 -17.04 -18.84
C ASN A 639 30.61 -16.91 -17.44
N GLY A 640 30.30 -18.03 -16.77
CA GLY A 640 29.62 -18.03 -15.48
C GLY A 640 28.10 -18.19 -15.57
N ASP A 641 27.56 -18.09 -16.79
CA ASP A 641 26.19 -18.47 -17.11
C ASP A 641 26.11 -19.98 -17.33
N SER A 642 24.98 -20.57 -16.96
CA SER A 642 24.73 -21.98 -17.24
C SER A 642 23.25 -22.29 -17.30
N PHE A 643 22.84 -23.11 -18.27
CA PHE A 643 21.49 -23.63 -18.35
C PHE A 643 21.47 -25.10 -18.71
N THR A 644 20.55 -25.84 -18.12
CA THR A 644 20.23 -27.22 -18.47
C THR A 644 19.15 -27.24 -19.53
N ILE A 645 19.38 -28.06 -20.55
CA ILE A 645 18.44 -28.44 -21.59
C ILE A 645 17.92 -29.82 -21.20
N SER A 646 16.61 -29.97 -21.11
CA SER A 646 15.98 -31.28 -20.90
C SER A 646 14.74 -31.38 -21.77
N ASN A 647 14.34 -32.60 -22.13
CA ASN A 647 13.15 -32.85 -22.95
C ASN A 647 13.14 -32.09 -24.29
N LEU A 648 14.30 -31.67 -24.82
CA LEU A 648 14.37 -31.12 -26.17
C LEU A 648 14.09 -32.28 -27.11
N THR A 649 12.90 -32.31 -27.71
CA THR A 649 12.51 -33.40 -28.59
C THR A 649 12.02 -32.86 -29.93
N ALA A 650 12.41 -33.52 -31.01
CA ALA A 650 12.00 -33.15 -32.37
C ALA A 650 11.77 -34.40 -33.24
N ASN A 651 10.84 -34.30 -34.19
CA ASN A 651 10.60 -35.31 -35.21
C ASN A 651 11.15 -34.83 -36.55
N VAL A 652 11.92 -35.69 -37.20
CA VAL A 652 12.46 -35.47 -38.55
C VAL A 652 11.80 -36.46 -39.49
N GLY A 653 11.04 -35.97 -40.45
CA GLY A 653 10.47 -36.79 -41.51
C GLY A 653 11.43 -36.89 -42.69
N TYR A 654 11.47 -38.03 -43.36
CA TYR A 654 12.14 -38.18 -44.65
C TYR A 654 11.20 -38.79 -45.70
N ASP A 655 11.32 -38.32 -46.93
CA ASP A 655 10.80 -39.00 -48.10
C ASP A 655 11.92 -39.83 -48.75
N VAL A 656 11.58 -40.65 -49.75
CA VAL A 656 12.57 -41.42 -50.51
C VAL A 656 12.61 -40.89 -51.93
N ASN A 657 13.81 -40.52 -52.39
CA ASN A 657 14.04 -40.16 -53.78
C ASN A 657 13.62 -41.34 -54.67
N ALA A 658 12.61 -41.11 -55.51
CA ALA A 658 12.05 -42.17 -56.37
C ALA A 658 13.08 -42.74 -57.37
N THR A 659 14.18 -42.03 -57.64
CA THR A 659 15.21 -42.42 -58.61
C THR A 659 16.43 -43.05 -57.93
N THR A 660 16.96 -42.42 -56.87
CA THR A 660 18.18 -42.91 -56.19
C THR A 660 17.88 -43.86 -55.04
N GLY A 661 16.65 -43.86 -54.52
CA GLY A 661 16.29 -44.60 -53.30
C GLY A 661 16.84 -43.98 -52.02
N GLU A 662 17.46 -42.81 -52.10
CA GLU A 662 18.06 -42.11 -50.97
C GLU A 662 17.00 -41.32 -50.18
N PRO A 663 17.13 -41.22 -48.85
CA PRO A 663 16.26 -40.37 -48.06
C PRO A 663 16.46 -38.89 -48.42
N ILE A 664 15.37 -38.16 -48.59
CA ILE A 664 15.34 -36.71 -48.73
C ILE A 664 14.61 -36.16 -47.51
N GLY A 665 15.17 -35.16 -46.83
CA GLY A 665 14.46 -34.51 -45.72
C GLY A 665 13.08 -34.03 -46.16
N ASN A 666 12.06 -34.28 -45.34
CA ASN A 666 10.69 -33.81 -45.60
C ASN A 666 10.33 -32.70 -44.63
N TYR A 667 10.53 -32.91 -43.32
CA TYR A 667 10.23 -31.92 -42.30
C TYR A 667 11.12 -32.05 -41.08
N PHE A 668 11.26 -30.94 -40.34
CA PHE A 668 11.78 -30.90 -38.98
C PHE A 668 10.73 -30.26 -38.08
N LYS A 669 10.24 -30.98 -37.07
CA LYS A 669 9.19 -30.53 -36.15
C LYS A 669 9.68 -30.66 -34.71
N LEU A 670 9.98 -29.54 -34.06
CA LEU A 670 10.21 -29.47 -32.62
C LEU A 670 8.90 -29.81 -31.88
N ASN A 671 8.97 -30.69 -30.88
CA ASN A 671 7.82 -31.01 -30.03
C ASN A 671 7.82 -30.18 -28.75
N GLY A 672 9.00 -29.96 -28.17
CA GLY A 672 9.16 -29.18 -26.95
C GLY A 672 10.60 -29.14 -26.44
N LEU A 673 10.82 -28.36 -25.40
CA LEU A 673 12.11 -28.10 -24.75
C LEU A 673 11.87 -27.56 -23.33
N THR A 674 12.55 -28.10 -22.33
CA THR A 674 12.64 -27.53 -20.98
C THR A 674 14.02 -26.90 -20.76
N LEU A 675 14.02 -25.65 -20.32
CA LEU A 675 15.20 -24.86 -19.97
C LEU A 675 15.20 -24.55 -18.48
N ALA A 676 16.31 -24.78 -17.79
CA ALA A 676 16.47 -24.36 -16.40
C ALA A 676 17.91 -23.91 -16.12
N GLY A 677 18.12 -22.72 -15.55
CA GLY A 677 19.45 -22.22 -15.17
C GLY A 677 19.53 -20.70 -15.12
N THR A 678 20.76 -20.18 -15.13
CA THR A 678 21.06 -18.76 -14.99
C THR A 678 21.79 -18.20 -16.20
N VAL A 679 21.33 -17.06 -16.72
CA VAL A 679 21.96 -16.32 -17.83
C VAL A 679 22.02 -14.85 -17.45
N GLY A 680 23.22 -14.31 -17.29
CA GLY A 680 23.44 -12.99 -16.71
C GLY A 680 22.86 -12.89 -15.30
N ASN A 681 21.98 -11.90 -15.09
CA ASN A 681 21.28 -11.70 -13.82
C ASN A 681 19.94 -12.45 -13.74
N TYR A 682 19.61 -13.25 -14.76
CA TYR A 682 18.34 -13.95 -14.87
C TYR A 682 18.49 -15.42 -14.50
N SER A 683 17.47 -15.96 -13.84
CA SER A 683 17.22 -17.38 -13.69
C SER A 683 15.96 -17.73 -14.49
N VAL A 684 16.09 -18.67 -15.42
CA VAL A 684 15.00 -19.19 -16.24
C VAL A 684 14.68 -20.61 -15.76
N ASN A 685 13.40 -20.94 -15.66
CA ASN A 685 12.93 -22.31 -15.50
C ASN A 685 11.58 -22.46 -16.22
N GLY A 686 11.57 -23.06 -17.40
CA GLY A 686 10.35 -23.16 -18.19
C GLY A 686 10.40 -24.23 -19.27
N THR A 687 9.23 -24.59 -19.77
CA THR A 687 9.01 -25.58 -20.82
C THR A 687 8.27 -24.94 -21.99
N LEU A 688 8.92 -24.94 -23.15
CA LEU A 688 8.31 -24.69 -24.45
C LEU A 688 7.69 -25.98 -24.97
N THR A 689 6.44 -25.91 -25.42
CA THR A 689 5.72 -26.97 -26.11
C THR A 689 5.20 -26.45 -27.43
N VAL A 690 5.39 -27.21 -28.51
CA VAL A 690 4.75 -26.92 -29.80
C VAL A 690 3.47 -27.74 -29.89
N ASN A 691 2.33 -27.06 -29.74
CA ASN A 691 1.02 -27.70 -29.65
C ASN A 691 0.53 -28.17 -31.02
N SER A 692 0.81 -27.39 -32.06
CA SER A 692 0.39 -27.72 -33.41
C SER A 692 1.31 -27.17 -34.50
N TYR A 693 1.26 -27.81 -35.66
CA TYR A 693 1.95 -27.43 -36.87
C TYR A 693 0.95 -27.23 -38.01
N ALA A 694 1.24 -26.26 -38.87
CA ALA A 694 0.52 -26.04 -40.12
C ALA A 694 1.49 -25.98 -41.30
N GLN A 695 1.05 -26.45 -42.45
CA GLN A 695 1.84 -26.39 -43.68
C GLN A 695 1.50 -25.11 -44.45
N ASN A 696 2.46 -24.21 -44.59
CA ASN A 696 2.36 -23.06 -45.46
C ASN A 696 2.32 -23.51 -46.92
N THR A 697 1.22 -23.19 -47.61
CA THR A 697 0.96 -23.68 -48.96
C THR A 697 1.85 -23.04 -50.02
N LEU A 698 2.24 -21.77 -49.83
CA LEU A 698 3.10 -21.02 -50.76
C LEU A 698 4.54 -21.54 -50.68
N TRP A 699 5.06 -21.73 -49.47
CA TRP A 699 6.39 -22.30 -49.24
C TRP A 699 6.46 -23.78 -49.58
N ALA A 700 5.44 -24.58 -49.26
CA ALA A 700 5.39 -25.99 -49.67
C ALA A 700 5.43 -26.13 -51.20
N ALA A 701 4.79 -25.23 -51.95
CA ALA A 701 4.86 -25.20 -53.42
C ALA A 701 6.26 -24.85 -53.95
N LYS A 702 7.08 -24.13 -53.17
CA LYS A 702 8.48 -23.81 -53.48
C LYS A 702 9.46 -24.90 -53.03
N GLY A 703 8.99 -25.96 -52.38
CA GLY A 703 9.84 -27.02 -51.82
C GLY A 703 10.38 -26.75 -50.41
N GLY A 704 9.85 -25.73 -49.71
CA GLY A 704 10.27 -25.36 -48.35
C GLY A 704 11.40 -24.32 -48.31
N ILE A 705 12.15 -24.29 -47.20
CA ILE A 705 13.43 -23.56 -47.13
C ILE A 705 14.40 -24.29 -48.07
N VAL A 706 14.58 -23.73 -49.26
CA VAL A 706 15.59 -24.17 -50.20
C VAL A 706 16.57 -23.01 -50.29
N ASP A 707 17.75 -23.17 -49.69
CA ASP A 707 18.81 -22.21 -49.96
C ASP A 707 19.12 -22.31 -51.45
N VAL A 708 18.90 -21.22 -52.18
CA VAL A 708 19.07 -21.23 -53.64
C VAL A 708 20.56 -21.44 -53.88
N PRO A 709 21.01 -22.52 -54.52
CA PRO A 709 22.43 -22.78 -54.66
C PRO A 709 23.07 -21.61 -55.43
N TYR A 710 23.91 -20.83 -54.74
CA TYR A 710 24.71 -19.80 -55.39
C TYR A 710 25.71 -20.49 -56.31
N SER A 711 25.48 -20.41 -57.61
CA SER A 711 26.47 -20.78 -58.61
C SER A 711 27.31 -19.54 -58.92
N SER A 712 28.39 -19.34 -58.16
CA SER A 712 29.37 -18.31 -58.52
C SER A 712 30.11 -18.75 -59.78
N PHE A 713 30.15 -17.90 -60.79
CA PHE A 713 30.86 -18.15 -62.04
C PHE A 713 31.89 -17.04 -62.27
N GLY A 714 33.13 -17.43 -62.53
CA GLY A 714 34.22 -16.51 -62.86
C GLY A 714 34.45 -16.42 -64.37
N VAL A 715 34.35 -15.21 -64.93
CA VAL A 715 34.85 -14.91 -66.29
C VAL A 715 36.14 -14.14 -66.18
N ASN A 716 37.16 -14.59 -66.90
CA ASN A 716 38.33 -13.77 -67.16
C ASN A 716 38.16 -13.04 -68.49
N PHE A 717 38.13 -11.72 -68.43
CA PHE A 717 38.24 -10.83 -69.58
C PHE A 717 39.69 -10.36 -69.71
N THR A 718 40.25 -10.41 -70.92
CA THR A 718 41.58 -9.89 -71.22
C THR A 718 41.52 -8.90 -72.37
N CYS A 719 41.87 -7.65 -72.13
CA CYS A 719 42.11 -6.66 -73.19
C CYS A 719 43.61 -6.57 -73.49
N SER A 720 43.97 -6.58 -74.76
CA SER A 720 45.37 -6.49 -75.21
C SER A 720 45.59 -5.26 -76.09
N ASP A 721 46.23 -4.22 -75.54
CA ASP A 721 46.88 -3.14 -76.29
C ASP A 721 48.08 -2.59 -75.48
N MET A 722 49.25 -2.44 -76.12
CA MET A 722 50.55 -2.23 -75.44
C MET A 722 50.87 -0.75 -75.13
N SER A 723 49.91 0.19 -75.23
CA SER A 723 50.23 1.62 -75.25
C SER A 723 49.40 2.57 -74.37
N ALA A 724 48.45 2.09 -73.55
CA ALA A 724 47.60 2.96 -72.71
C ALA A 724 47.79 2.74 -71.19
N PRO A 725 47.65 3.79 -70.35
CA PRO A 725 47.69 3.66 -68.89
C PRO A 725 46.40 3.03 -68.32
N VAL A 726 46.56 2.29 -67.21
CA VAL A 726 45.60 1.32 -66.63
C VAL A 726 44.30 1.94 -66.06
N GLY A 727 44.21 3.27 -65.99
CA GLY A 727 43.15 3.99 -65.25
C GLY A 727 41.80 4.19 -65.96
N ASP A 728 41.68 3.88 -67.26
CA ASP A 728 40.48 4.23 -68.07
C ASP A 728 39.78 3.01 -68.70
N LEU A 729 39.87 1.84 -68.06
CA LEU A 729 39.23 0.62 -68.57
C LEU A 729 37.76 0.55 -68.15
N THR A 730 36.86 0.63 -69.13
CA THR A 730 35.41 0.50 -68.94
C THR A 730 34.88 -0.61 -69.83
N PHE A 731 34.11 -1.52 -69.25
CA PHE A 731 33.41 -2.59 -69.96
C PHE A 731 31.96 -2.17 -70.14
N ASN A 732 31.47 -2.19 -71.38
CA ASN A 732 30.05 -1.97 -71.62
C ASN A 732 29.34 -3.33 -71.77
N PHE A 733 28.37 -3.58 -70.89
CA PHE A 733 27.49 -4.74 -70.95
C PHE A 733 26.04 -4.27 -70.84
N ASP A 734 25.24 -4.61 -71.86
CA ASP A 734 23.83 -4.26 -71.99
C ASP A 734 23.50 -2.77 -71.72
N GLY A 735 24.34 -1.87 -72.26
CA GLY A 735 24.16 -0.42 -72.13
C GLY A 735 24.66 0.20 -70.82
N ALA A 736 25.11 -0.61 -69.86
CA ALA A 736 25.73 -0.15 -68.62
C ALA A 736 27.27 -0.25 -68.71
N SER A 737 27.96 0.74 -68.14
CA SER A 737 29.42 0.84 -68.11
C SER A 737 29.94 0.41 -66.74
N TYR A 738 30.84 -0.56 -66.73
CA TYR A 738 31.43 -1.15 -65.54
C TYR A 738 32.93 -0.88 -65.47
N ILE A 739 33.41 -0.45 -64.31
CA ILE A 739 34.83 -0.30 -64.01
C ILE A 739 35.22 -1.50 -63.14
N PRO A 740 36.24 -2.30 -63.50
CA PRO A 740 36.64 -3.46 -62.72
C PRO A 740 37.22 -3.07 -61.35
N ASP A 741 36.86 -3.81 -60.30
CA ASP A 741 37.29 -3.53 -58.92
C ASP A 741 38.77 -3.85 -58.66
N TYR A 742 39.38 -4.74 -59.45
CA TYR A 742 40.79 -5.13 -59.32
C TYR A 742 41.49 -5.21 -60.68
N THR A 743 42.71 -4.66 -60.77
CA THR A 743 43.54 -4.70 -61.98
C THR A 743 44.95 -5.22 -61.66
N TYR A 744 45.30 -6.40 -62.16
CA TYR A 744 46.68 -6.91 -62.11
C TYR A 744 47.41 -6.55 -63.41
N ALA A 745 48.58 -5.93 -63.31
CA ALA A 745 49.47 -5.66 -64.44
C ALA A 745 50.76 -6.48 -64.28
N TYR A 746 51.06 -7.36 -65.24
CA TYR A 746 52.31 -8.10 -65.30
C TYR A 746 53.32 -7.39 -66.22
N ASP A 747 54.57 -7.25 -65.77
CA ASP A 747 55.60 -6.38 -66.35
C ASP A 747 56.28 -6.92 -67.64
N ASN A 748 55.59 -7.75 -68.44
CA ASN A 748 56.13 -8.29 -69.71
C ASN A 748 55.05 -8.51 -70.80
N GLY A 749 54.34 -7.43 -71.11
CA GLY A 749 53.20 -7.42 -72.03
C GLY A 749 51.92 -7.29 -71.22
N VAL A 750 51.23 -6.18 -71.42
CA VAL A 750 50.07 -5.80 -70.60
C VAL A 750 48.90 -6.75 -70.91
N GLN A 751 48.78 -7.82 -70.11
CA GLN A 751 47.52 -8.53 -69.91
C GLN A 751 46.87 -7.97 -68.66
N ILE A 752 45.66 -7.47 -68.82
CA ILE A 752 44.83 -7.01 -67.72
C ILE A 752 43.80 -8.10 -67.49
N GLN A 753 43.87 -8.75 -66.33
CA GLN A 753 42.84 -9.67 -65.85
C GLN A 753 41.95 -8.92 -64.85
N SER A 754 40.65 -8.99 -65.06
CA SER A 754 39.66 -8.65 -64.03
C SER A 754 38.87 -9.91 -63.67
N GLU A 755 38.92 -10.30 -62.40
CA GLU A 755 37.97 -11.24 -61.83
C GLU A 755 36.76 -10.43 -61.36
N ASN A 756 35.68 -10.46 -62.14
CA ASN A 756 34.41 -9.90 -61.71
C ASN A 756 33.55 -11.04 -61.17
N TYR A 757 33.26 -10.99 -59.88
CA TYR A 757 32.28 -11.85 -59.24
C TYR A 757 30.90 -11.22 -59.47
N PHE A 758 30.14 -11.77 -60.41
CA PHE A 758 28.75 -11.37 -60.61
C PHE A 758 27.89 -12.07 -59.55
N ASN A 759 27.80 -11.47 -58.37
CA ASN A 759 27.07 -12.06 -57.25
C ASN A 759 25.53 -11.88 -57.34
N ASP A 760 25.05 -11.07 -58.30
CA ASP A 760 23.65 -10.62 -58.39
C ASP A 760 22.99 -10.86 -59.76
N ILE A 761 23.38 -11.93 -60.47
CA ILE A 761 22.57 -12.37 -61.61
C ILE A 761 21.55 -13.37 -61.07
N ASN A 762 20.29 -12.93 -60.95
CA ASN A 762 19.14 -13.80 -60.71
C ASN A 762 19.01 -14.77 -61.90
N VAL A 763 19.62 -15.94 -61.79
CA VAL A 763 19.71 -16.94 -62.85
C VAL A 763 18.50 -17.85 -62.86
N ASP A 764 17.40 -17.36 -63.43
CA ASP A 764 16.45 -18.22 -64.17
C ASP A 764 17.04 -18.65 -65.54
N ALA A 765 18.22 -18.15 -65.91
CA ALA A 765 18.92 -18.48 -67.16
C ALA A 765 19.77 -19.76 -67.00
N GLN A 766 19.51 -20.75 -67.84
CA GLN A 766 20.21 -22.03 -67.82
C GLN A 766 21.71 -21.86 -68.14
N TYR A 767 22.54 -22.76 -67.59
CA TYR A 767 23.98 -22.91 -67.86
C TYR A 767 24.38 -22.79 -69.36
N SER A 768 23.46 -23.10 -70.28
CA SER A 768 23.63 -22.94 -71.73
C SER A 768 23.77 -21.49 -72.22
N ASP A 769 23.19 -20.51 -71.52
CA ASP A 769 23.23 -19.10 -71.92
C ASP A 769 24.60 -18.47 -71.60
N ILE A 770 25.24 -18.95 -70.54
CA ILE A 770 26.55 -18.49 -70.06
C ILE A 770 27.70 -19.08 -70.91
N VAL A 771 27.62 -20.34 -71.34
CA VAL A 771 28.62 -20.95 -72.23
C VAL A 771 28.65 -20.28 -73.62
N ASN A 772 27.59 -19.53 -73.98
CA ASN A 772 27.50 -18.77 -75.22
C ASN A 772 27.97 -17.30 -75.10
N LEU A 773 28.53 -16.87 -73.96
CA LEU A 773 29.09 -15.52 -73.78
C LEU A 773 30.17 -15.15 -74.83
N GLY A 774 30.85 -16.14 -75.42
CA GLY A 774 31.78 -15.94 -76.54
C GLY A 774 31.14 -15.40 -77.83
N ASN A 775 29.81 -15.35 -77.94
CA ASN A 775 29.06 -14.89 -79.12
C ASN A 775 28.24 -13.60 -78.88
N TYR A 776 28.34 -12.97 -77.70
CA TYR A 776 27.58 -11.75 -77.42
C TYR A 776 28.17 -10.54 -78.14
N THR A 777 27.38 -9.92 -79.02
CA THR A 777 27.77 -8.82 -79.92
C THR A 777 27.87 -7.44 -79.25
N GLY A 778 27.70 -7.36 -77.93
CA GLY A 778 27.71 -6.10 -77.16
C GLY A 778 28.97 -5.84 -76.32
N LEU A 779 29.85 -6.84 -76.17
CA LEU A 779 31.06 -6.71 -75.37
C LEU A 779 32.18 -6.08 -76.19
N SER A 780 32.68 -4.93 -75.75
CA SER A 780 33.80 -4.23 -76.37
C SER A 780 34.74 -3.68 -75.30
N CYS A 781 36.02 -3.61 -75.63
CA CYS A 781 37.02 -2.97 -74.78
C CYS A 781 37.31 -1.57 -75.30
N SER A 782 37.49 -0.60 -74.40
CA SER A 782 37.88 0.77 -74.77
C SER A 782 39.28 0.85 -75.41
N ILE A 783 40.12 -0.17 -75.20
CA ILE A 783 41.48 -0.30 -75.74
C ILE A 783 41.76 -1.75 -76.18
N GLY A 784 42.04 -1.96 -77.48
CA GLY A 784 42.52 -3.24 -78.02
C GLY A 784 41.48 -4.32 -78.32
N THR A 785 41.98 -5.57 -78.43
CA THR A 785 41.16 -6.76 -78.75
C THR A 785 40.75 -7.49 -77.48
N LEU A 786 39.46 -7.81 -77.35
CA LEU A 786 38.90 -8.55 -76.22
C LEU A 786 39.09 -10.07 -76.40
N GLN A 787 39.68 -10.73 -75.41
CA GLN A 787 39.69 -12.19 -75.28
C GLN A 787 38.91 -12.59 -74.02
N VAL A 788 38.09 -13.64 -74.14
CA VAL A 788 37.28 -14.17 -73.03
C VAL A 788 37.72 -15.61 -72.76
N SER A 789 38.06 -15.92 -71.52
CA SER A 789 38.32 -17.29 -71.05
C SER A 789 37.49 -17.58 -69.81
N SER A 790 36.70 -18.64 -69.81
CA SER A 790 35.95 -19.10 -68.63
C SER A 790 36.79 -20.09 -67.82
N TYR A 791 36.66 -20.03 -66.49
CA TYR A 791 37.08 -21.10 -65.58
C TYR A 791 35.84 -21.77 -64.96
N GLY A 792 35.98 -23.04 -64.56
CA GLY A 792 34.88 -23.95 -64.23
C GLY A 792 33.91 -23.48 -63.15
N SER A 793 32.71 -24.07 -63.17
CA SER A 793 31.64 -23.90 -62.19
C SER A 793 32.02 -24.56 -60.87
N TRP A 794 31.98 -23.81 -59.78
CA TRP A 794 31.98 -24.38 -58.43
C TRP A 794 30.54 -24.38 -57.94
N ASN A 795 29.90 -25.56 -57.94
CA ASN A 795 28.61 -25.74 -57.29
C ASN A 795 28.87 -26.08 -55.84
N TRP A 796 28.68 -25.11 -54.95
CA TRP A 796 28.54 -25.37 -53.53
C TRP A 796 27.09 -25.78 -53.32
N SER A 797 26.82 -27.07 -53.15
CA SER A 797 25.53 -27.49 -52.61
C SER A 797 25.70 -27.57 -51.10
N GLU A 798 25.27 -26.53 -50.41
CA GLU A 798 25.06 -26.63 -48.96
C GLU A 798 23.90 -27.59 -48.70
N SER A 799 23.99 -28.31 -47.58
CA SER A 799 23.01 -29.31 -47.19
C SER A 799 21.67 -28.62 -46.86
N ASN A 800 20.76 -28.60 -47.83
CA ASN A 800 19.44 -27.98 -47.66
C ASN A 800 18.65 -28.65 -46.54
N ILE A 801 18.22 -27.87 -45.54
CA ILE A 801 17.21 -28.29 -44.59
C ILE A 801 15.84 -28.18 -45.27
N TYR A 802 15.40 -29.28 -45.87
CA TYR A 802 14.05 -29.37 -46.41
C TYR A 802 13.03 -29.40 -45.28
N ASN A 803 12.39 -28.26 -45.05
CA ASN A 803 11.20 -28.17 -44.23
C ASN A 803 10.03 -27.83 -45.16
N SER A 804 9.27 -28.84 -45.60
CA SER A 804 8.21 -28.79 -46.63
C SER A 804 7.03 -27.84 -46.32
N GLY A 805 7.31 -26.60 -45.96
CA GLY A 805 6.37 -25.59 -45.49
C GLY A 805 5.85 -25.78 -44.07
N TRP A 806 6.34 -26.74 -43.27
CA TRP A 806 5.80 -26.98 -41.94
C TRP A 806 6.30 -25.95 -40.92
N LEU A 807 5.39 -25.15 -40.38
CA LEU A 807 5.68 -24.12 -39.39
C LEU A 807 4.88 -24.38 -38.11
N PRO A 808 5.44 -24.08 -36.93
CA PRO A 808 4.66 -24.06 -35.70
C PRO A 808 3.47 -23.12 -35.86
N SER A 809 2.26 -23.63 -35.64
CA SER A 809 1.03 -22.83 -35.68
C SER A 809 0.55 -22.44 -34.30
N GLU A 810 1.00 -23.13 -33.26
CA GLU A 810 0.63 -22.87 -31.88
C GLU A 810 1.74 -23.36 -30.94
N ILE A 811 2.19 -22.49 -30.05
CA ILE A 811 3.22 -22.77 -29.05
C ILE A 811 2.74 -22.32 -27.67
N THR A 812 3.17 -23.04 -26.63
CA THR A 812 2.98 -22.66 -25.24
C THR A 812 4.33 -22.67 -24.54
N PHE A 813 4.66 -21.61 -23.82
CA PHE A 813 5.76 -21.57 -22.87
C PHE A 813 5.20 -21.46 -21.46
N ASN A 814 5.40 -22.48 -20.63
CA ASN A 814 5.08 -22.44 -19.20
C ASN A 814 6.37 -22.29 -18.42
N GLY A 815 6.49 -21.28 -17.55
CA GLY A 815 7.71 -21.16 -16.78
C GLY A 815 7.78 -19.98 -15.82
N THR A 816 8.96 -19.84 -15.23
CA THR A 816 9.36 -18.75 -14.36
C THR A 816 10.63 -18.10 -14.89
N LEU A 817 10.60 -16.78 -14.97
CA LEU A 817 11.74 -15.91 -15.16
C LEU A 817 11.96 -15.14 -13.87
N THR A 818 13.18 -15.11 -13.35
CA THR A 818 13.51 -14.39 -12.10
C THR A 818 14.78 -13.60 -12.28
N ASN A 819 14.83 -12.37 -11.78
CA ASN A 819 16.05 -11.61 -11.62
C ASN A 819 16.23 -11.22 -10.14
N THR A 820 17.15 -10.30 -9.83
CA THR A 820 17.38 -9.85 -8.44
C THR A 820 16.25 -9.01 -7.83
N THR A 821 15.36 -8.45 -8.66
CA THR A 821 14.35 -7.47 -8.25
C THR A 821 12.91 -7.95 -8.45
N ALA A 822 12.66 -8.97 -9.27
CA ALA A 822 11.33 -9.55 -9.48
C ALA A 822 11.38 -10.96 -10.08
N SER A 823 10.22 -11.62 -10.07
CA SER A 823 9.98 -12.87 -10.79
C SER A 823 8.64 -12.84 -11.51
N VAL A 824 8.61 -13.31 -12.76
CA VAL A 824 7.40 -13.53 -13.57
C VAL A 824 7.21 -15.02 -13.75
N THR A 825 6.04 -15.55 -13.42
CA THR A 825 5.69 -16.97 -13.59
C THR A 825 4.36 -17.09 -14.32
N GLY A 826 4.29 -17.86 -15.41
CA GLY A 826 3.04 -18.01 -16.16
C GLY A 826 3.14 -18.84 -17.43
N ASP A 827 2.04 -18.82 -18.18
CA ASP A 827 1.81 -19.47 -19.47
C ASP A 827 1.74 -18.42 -20.57
N LEU A 828 2.70 -18.41 -21.49
CA LEU A 828 2.66 -17.66 -22.74
C LEU A 828 2.17 -18.59 -23.85
N ASN A 829 0.98 -18.33 -24.38
CA ASN A 829 0.43 -19.03 -25.52
C ASN A 829 0.50 -18.13 -26.75
N ALA A 830 0.96 -18.66 -27.88
CA ALA A 830 0.99 -17.93 -29.14
C ALA A 830 0.50 -18.80 -30.29
N GLN A 831 -0.49 -18.33 -31.01
CA GLN A 831 -1.07 -18.96 -32.19
C GLN A 831 -0.81 -18.10 -33.43
N TRP A 832 -0.37 -18.71 -34.52
CA TRP A 832 -0.19 -18.05 -35.81
C TRP A 832 -1.39 -18.34 -36.72
N LEU A 833 -2.29 -17.37 -36.84
CA LEU A 833 -3.60 -17.49 -37.47
C LEU A 833 -3.55 -17.61 -39.00
N ASN A 834 -2.60 -16.94 -39.66
CA ASN A 834 -2.46 -16.95 -41.13
C ASN A 834 -1.26 -17.75 -41.64
N VAL A 835 -0.65 -18.60 -40.81
CA VAL A 835 0.54 -19.41 -41.13
C VAL A 835 0.43 -20.23 -42.42
N VAL A 836 -0.77 -20.70 -42.77
CA VAL A 836 -1.04 -21.52 -43.97
C VAL A 836 -0.92 -20.71 -45.27
N THR A 837 -1.25 -19.42 -45.21
CA THR A 837 -1.49 -18.58 -46.40
C THR A 837 -0.58 -17.36 -46.50
N ILE A 838 0.17 -17.04 -45.45
CA ILE A 838 1.09 -15.90 -45.45
C ILE A 838 2.21 -16.10 -46.47
N ASP A 839 2.51 -15.05 -47.24
CA ASP A 839 3.63 -15.03 -48.18
C ASP A 839 4.89 -14.55 -47.48
N LEU A 840 5.68 -15.47 -46.92
CA LEU A 840 6.88 -15.14 -46.15
C LEU A 840 7.99 -14.48 -46.97
N ASP A 841 7.89 -14.54 -48.30
CA ASP A 841 8.87 -13.91 -49.20
C ASP A 841 8.46 -12.48 -49.60
N GLY A 842 7.26 -12.05 -49.19
CA GLY A 842 6.74 -10.71 -49.45
C GLY A 842 7.32 -9.67 -48.50
N ILE A 843 7.72 -8.51 -49.04
CA ILE A 843 8.27 -7.38 -48.26
C ILE A 843 7.29 -6.80 -47.21
N ASP A 844 5.99 -7.11 -47.30
CA ASP A 844 4.91 -6.61 -46.43
C ASP A 844 4.15 -7.73 -45.69
N ALA A 845 4.76 -8.91 -45.52
CA ALA A 845 4.12 -10.05 -44.87
C ALA A 845 3.85 -9.77 -43.38
N THR A 846 2.61 -9.42 -43.04
CA THR A 846 2.21 -9.22 -41.63
C THR A 846 1.65 -10.52 -41.05
N PRO A 847 2.28 -11.11 -40.02
CA PRO A 847 1.72 -12.27 -39.34
C PRO A 847 0.45 -11.86 -38.58
N LEU A 848 -0.59 -12.68 -38.71
CA LEU A 848 -1.77 -12.61 -37.86
C LEU A 848 -1.58 -13.59 -36.71
N VAL A 849 -1.61 -13.11 -35.48
CA VAL A 849 -1.29 -13.85 -34.27
C VAL A 849 -2.38 -13.65 -33.23
N ASP A 850 -2.52 -14.64 -32.36
CA ASP A 850 -3.27 -14.57 -31.11
C ASP A 850 -2.32 -14.99 -29.98
N VAL A 851 -1.99 -14.06 -29.09
CA VAL A 851 -0.99 -14.24 -28.05
C VAL A 851 -1.62 -13.94 -26.71
N THR A 852 -1.53 -14.87 -25.76
CA THR A 852 -1.96 -14.65 -24.38
C THR A 852 -0.84 -14.96 -23.40
N PHE A 853 -0.76 -14.18 -22.33
CA PHE A 853 0.08 -14.47 -21.18
C PHE A 853 -0.79 -14.51 -19.92
N ASP A 854 -0.79 -15.66 -19.24
CA ASP A 854 -1.53 -15.90 -18.01
C ASP A 854 -0.55 -16.23 -16.89
N GLY A 855 -0.42 -15.38 -15.88
CA GLY A 855 0.63 -15.56 -14.88
C GLY A 855 0.56 -14.66 -13.67
N SER A 856 1.71 -14.53 -13.01
CA SER A 856 1.94 -13.73 -11.81
C SER A 856 3.27 -12.99 -11.92
N LEU A 857 3.30 -11.77 -11.37
CA LEU A 857 4.50 -10.95 -11.20
C LEU A 857 4.68 -10.69 -9.71
N ASN A 858 5.82 -11.13 -9.19
CA ASN A 858 6.22 -10.95 -7.81
C ASN A 858 7.41 -9.99 -7.74
N MET A 859 7.26 -8.90 -7.00
CA MET A 859 8.30 -7.92 -6.69
C MET A 859 8.42 -7.82 -5.17
N PRO A 860 9.60 -7.99 -4.53
CA PRO A 860 9.72 -8.07 -3.07
C PRO A 860 9.16 -6.89 -2.27
N SER A 861 9.00 -5.72 -2.90
CA SER A 861 8.45 -4.51 -2.28
C SER A 861 6.95 -4.30 -2.51
N ARG A 862 6.26 -5.23 -3.18
CA ARG A 862 4.86 -5.10 -3.61
C ARG A 862 4.08 -6.40 -3.44
N PRO A 863 2.74 -6.36 -3.34
CA PRO A 863 1.92 -7.55 -3.42
C PRO A 863 2.18 -8.34 -4.72
N GLU A 864 2.02 -9.66 -4.66
CA GLU A 864 2.04 -10.49 -5.85
C GLU A 864 0.85 -10.11 -6.76
N MET A 865 1.13 -9.84 -8.03
CA MET A 865 0.13 -9.41 -8.99
C MET A 865 -0.17 -10.53 -9.97
N ALA A 866 -1.43 -10.94 -10.08
CA ALA A 866 -1.89 -11.79 -11.17
C ALA A 866 -2.03 -10.96 -12.45
N LEU A 867 -1.56 -11.53 -13.57
CA LEU A 867 -1.49 -10.92 -14.88
C LEU A 867 -2.24 -11.77 -15.90
N HIS A 868 -3.08 -11.13 -16.71
CA HIS A 868 -3.61 -11.72 -17.94
C HIS A 868 -3.44 -10.70 -19.08
N LEU A 869 -2.53 -10.97 -20.00
CA LEU A 869 -2.27 -10.12 -21.17
C LEU A 869 -2.74 -10.87 -22.43
N GLY A 870 -3.33 -10.16 -23.38
CA GLY A 870 -3.81 -10.71 -24.63
C GLY A 870 -3.58 -9.74 -25.78
N PHE A 871 -3.17 -10.28 -26.92
CA PHE A 871 -3.02 -9.55 -28.17
C PHE A 871 -3.50 -10.41 -29.32
N THR A 872 -4.44 -9.90 -30.11
CA THR A 872 -4.90 -10.58 -31.32
C THR A 872 -4.99 -9.57 -32.45
N ASN A 873 -4.34 -9.83 -33.58
CA ASN A 873 -4.48 -8.98 -34.77
C ASN A 873 -5.21 -9.68 -35.92
N SER A 874 -5.77 -8.85 -36.79
CA SER A 874 -6.49 -9.22 -37.99
C SER A 874 -6.11 -8.30 -39.14
N ALA A 875 -6.68 -8.52 -40.33
CA ALA A 875 -6.44 -7.66 -41.49
C ALA A 875 -6.90 -6.20 -41.29
N THR A 876 -7.77 -5.92 -40.31
CA THR A 876 -8.38 -4.60 -40.13
C THR A 876 -8.21 -4.01 -38.73
N GLN A 877 -7.96 -4.85 -37.73
CA GLN A 877 -8.01 -4.46 -36.32
C GLN A 877 -6.98 -5.21 -35.48
N ASN A 878 -6.56 -4.55 -34.41
CA ASN A 878 -5.75 -5.09 -33.32
C ASN A 878 -6.57 -5.05 -32.03
N ASN A 879 -6.67 -6.17 -31.33
CA ASN A 879 -7.32 -6.29 -30.03
C ASN A 879 -6.27 -6.50 -28.96
N ILE A 880 -6.36 -5.76 -27.86
CA ILE A 880 -5.43 -5.81 -26.73
C ILE A 880 -6.24 -5.99 -25.47
N THR A 881 -5.86 -6.90 -24.60
CA THR A 881 -6.45 -7.06 -23.27
C THR A 881 -5.34 -7.14 -22.23
N ALA A 882 -5.54 -6.47 -21.10
CA ALA A 882 -4.60 -6.50 -20.00
C ALA A 882 -5.38 -6.46 -18.69
N THR A 883 -5.30 -7.52 -17.90
CA THR A 883 -5.85 -7.58 -16.56
C THR A 883 -4.71 -7.65 -15.55
N TYR A 884 -4.81 -6.81 -14.53
CA TYR A 884 -3.89 -6.74 -13.41
C TYR A 884 -4.72 -6.88 -12.14
N SER A 885 -4.41 -7.85 -11.29
CA SER A 885 -5.12 -8.01 -10.02
C SER A 885 -4.20 -8.35 -8.86
N TYR A 886 -4.49 -7.79 -7.69
CA TYR A 886 -3.84 -8.07 -6.42
C TYR A 886 -4.86 -7.88 -5.29
N ASP A 887 -4.79 -8.70 -4.24
CA ASP A 887 -5.74 -8.70 -3.14
C ASP A 887 -7.22 -8.73 -3.61
N THR A 888 -7.95 -7.62 -3.40
CA THR A 888 -9.35 -7.45 -3.84
C THR A 888 -9.49 -6.59 -5.08
N THR A 889 -8.41 -5.96 -5.55
CA THR A 889 -8.41 -5.01 -6.66
C THR A 889 -8.13 -5.73 -7.97
N ALA A 890 -9.00 -5.54 -8.96
CA ALA A 890 -8.80 -6.00 -10.32
C ALA A 890 -9.04 -4.86 -11.31
N ILE A 891 -8.06 -4.60 -12.17
CA ILE A 891 -8.13 -3.62 -13.24
C ILE A 891 -8.08 -4.37 -14.56
N VAL A 892 -9.11 -4.19 -15.39
CA VAL A 892 -9.21 -4.79 -16.72
C VAL A 892 -9.19 -3.68 -17.75
N ALA A 893 -8.15 -3.64 -18.58
CA ALA A 893 -8.05 -2.81 -19.75
C ALA A 893 -8.29 -3.65 -21.01
N SER A 894 -9.12 -3.15 -21.93
CA SER A 894 -9.31 -3.73 -23.25
C SER A 894 -9.26 -2.64 -24.29
N ALA A 895 -8.58 -2.86 -25.40
CA ALA A 895 -8.49 -1.90 -26.48
C ALA A 895 -8.72 -2.56 -27.83
N VAL A 896 -9.36 -1.81 -28.74
CA VAL A 896 -9.55 -2.18 -30.14
C VAL A 896 -9.03 -1.03 -31.00
N PHE A 897 -8.01 -1.31 -31.78
CA PHE A 897 -7.40 -0.35 -32.71
C PHE A 897 -7.55 -0.79 -34.15
N ASP A 898 -7.45 0.16 -35.08
CA ASP A 898 -7.21 -0.14 -36.49
C ASP A 898 -5.85 -0.83 -36.71
N SER A 899 -5.62 -1.35 -37.92
CA SER A 899 -4.39 -2.06 -38.26
C SER A 899 -3.12 -1.22 -38.11
N ASN A 900 -3.23 0.11 -38.15
CA ASN A 900 -2.11 1.04 -38.05
C ASN A 900 -1.91 1.58 -36.62
N MET A 901 -2.73 1.15 -35.65
CA MET A 901 -2.73 1.64 -34.27
C MET A 901 -2.98 3.15 -34.16
N THR A 902 -3.67 3.75 -35.14
CA THR A 902 -3.92 5.20 -35.20
C THR A 902 -5.27 5.63 -34.66
N ASN A 903 -6.29 4.79 -34.81
CA ASN A 903 -7.64 5.05 -34.28
C ASN A 903 -8.10 3.84 -33.48
N GLY A 904 -8.75 4.08 -32.35
CA GLY A 904 -9.20 2.99 -31.49
C GLY A 904 -10.00 3.43 -30.28
N GLU A 905 -10.50 2.45 -29.54
CA GLU A 905 -11.23 2.62 -28.29
C GLU A 905 -10.52 1.80 -27.21
N ILE A 906 -10.26 2.41 -26.06
CA ILE A 906 -9.67 1.78 -24.87
C ILE A 906 -10.71 1.87 -23.75
N THR A 907 -11.08 0.74 -23.19
CA THR A 907 -11.98 0.64 -22.04
C THR A 907 -11.19 0.10 -20.85
N ILE A 908 -11.17 0.85 -19.75
CA ILE A 908 -10.55 0.46 -18.48
C ILE A 908 -11.65 0.29 -17.45
N THR A 909 -11.69 -0.84 -16.76
CA THR A 909 -12.71 -1.14 -15.76
C THR A 909 -12.12 -1.64 -14.45
N SER A 910 -12.67 -1.16 -13.33
CA SER A 910 -12.36 -1.64 -11.98
C SER A 910 -13.48 -1.26 -11.01
N ASP A 911 -13.94 -2.17 -10.16
CA ASP A 911 -15.00 -1.94 -9.17
C ASP A 911 -16.26 -1.22 -9.68
N GLY A 912 -16.64 -1.52 -10.93
CA GLY A 912 -17.80 -0.95 -11.62
C GLY A 912 -17.58 0.44 -12.22
N ILE A 913 -16.39 1.03 -12.04
CA ILE A 913 -15.94 2.24 -12.72
C ILE A 913 -15.42 1.84 -14.10
N THR A 914 -15.81 2.62 -15.11
CA THR A 914 -15.45 2.44 -16.52
C THR A 914 -14.91 3.75 -17.07
N ALA A 915 -13.69 3.69 -17.61
CA ALA A 915 -13.10 4.76 -18.39
C ALA A 915 -13.04 4.33 -19.87
N ASP A 916 -13.83 4.98 -20.70
CA ASP A 916 -13.84 4.77 -22.14
C ASP A 916 -13.06 5.91 -22.80
N VAL A 917 -11.91 5.59 -23.38
CA VAL A 917 -11.00 6.53 -24.03
C VAL A 917 -11.02 6.27 -25.52
N VAL A 918 -11.39 7.28 -26.29
CA VAL A 918 -11.38 7.22 -27.76
C VAL A 918 -10.08 7.86 -28.26
N VAL A 919 -9.38 7.17 -29.16
CA VAL A 919 -8.16 7.66 -29.81
C VAL A 919 -8.46 7.92 -31.29
N ASP A 920 -8.21 9.14 -31.74
CA ASP A 920 -8.36 9.58 -33.13
C ASP A 920 -7.04 10.14 -33.65
N ASN A 921 -6.55 9.61 -34.78
CA ASN A 921 -5.28 10.00 -35.41
C ASN A 921 -4.08 10.05 -34.44
N GLY A 922 -4.00 9.08 -33.53
CA GLY A 922 -2.93 8.93 -32.55
C GLY A 922 -3.06 9.82 -31.30
N GLY A 923 -4.14 10.58 -31.13
CA GLY A 923 -4.40 11.40 -29.94
C GLY A 923 -5.73 11.09 -29.26
N ILE A 924 -5.84 11.38 -27.96
CA ILE A 924 -7.10 11.20 -27.22
C ILE A 924 -8.15 12.19 -27.73
N ASN A 925 -9.33 11.68 -28.09
CA ASN A 925 -10.52 12.48 -28.31
C ASN A 925 -11.18 12.79 -26.97
N TYR A 926 -10.79 13.92 -26.38
CA TYR A 926 -11.28 14.42 -25.10
C TYR A 926 -12.80 14.67 -25.06
N THR A 927 -13.46 14.82 -26.21
CA THR A 927 -14.90 15.11 -26.28
C THR A 927 -15.75 13.84 -26.16
N THR A 928 -15.26 12.73 -26.68
CA THR A 928 -15.98 11.44 -26.70
C THR A 928 -15.52 10.50 -25.60
N SER A 929 -14.38 10.77 -24.97
CA SER A 929 -13.87 9.97 -23.86
C SER A 929 -14.63 10.28 -22.56
N THR A 930 -14.97 9.25 -21.79
CA THR A 930 -15.83 9.39 -20.59
C THR A 930 -15.31 8.56 -19.42
N LEU A 931 -15.53 9.06 -18.20
CA LEU A 931 -15.28 8.32 -16.96
C LEU A 931 -16.59 8.18 -16.19
N THR A 932 -17.04 6.94 -15.97
CA THR A 932 -18.37 6.65 -15.43
C THR A 932 -18.37 5.51 -14.41
N LYS A 933 -19.43 5.40 -13.60
CA LYS A 933 -19.77 4.21 -12.82
C LYS A 933 -21.25 3.89 -13.06
N GLY A 934 -21.53 2.83 -13.81
CA GLY A 934 -22.89 2.58 -14.32
C GLY A 934 -23.37 3.72 -15.22
N SER A 935 -24.44 4.44 -14.85
CA SER A 935 -24.94 5.60 -15.60
C SER A 935 -24.41 6.95 -15.11
N LEU A 936 -23.57 6.94 -14.08
CA LEU A 936 -23.10 8.14 -13.39
C LEU A 936 -21.76 8.60 -13.99
N THR A 937 -21.65 9.87 -14.39
CA THR A 937 -20.39 10.48 -14.83
C THR A 937 -19.56 10.92 -13.62
N LEU A 938 -18.32 10.44 -13.53
CA LEU A 938 -17.37 10.77 -12.46
C LEU A 938 -16.33 11.80 -12.90
N GLY A 939 -16.09 11.96 -14.20
CA GLY A 939 -15.17 12.93 -14.74
C GLY A 939 -15.17 13.01 -16.27
N SER A 940 -14.41 13.96 -16.80
CA SER A 940 -14.18 14.18 -18.22
C SER A 940 -12.69 14.26 -18.53
N PHE A 941 -12.30 13.80 -19.71
CA PHE A 941 -10.93 13.90 -20.20
C PHE A 941 -10.67 15.30 -20.77
N GLU A 942 -9.53 15.92 -20.48
CA GLU A 942 -9.13 17.23 -21.00
C GLU A 942 -7.62 17.26 -21.34
N ASP A 943 -7.20 18.12 -22.26
CA ASP A 943 -5.78 18.45 -22.48
C ASP A 943 -5.42 19.69 -21.64
N ARG A 944 -4.35 19.59 -20.85
CA ARG A 944 -3.76 20.70 -20.11
C ARG A 944 -2.31 20.89 -20.50
N ALA A 945 -2.08 21.82 -21.43
CA ALA A 945 -0.75 22.21 -21.90
C ALA A 945 0.05 21.03 -22.50
N GLY A 946 -0.62 20.13 -23.23
CA GLY A 946 -0.02 18.95 -23.84
C GLY A 946 0.03 17.74 -22.90
N VAL A 947 -0.58 17.83 -21.71
CA VAL A 947 -0.69 16.73 -20.76
C VAL A 947 -2.15 16.30 -20.69
N PRO A 948 -2.47 15.04 -21.05
CA PRO A 948 -3.82 14.52 -20.90
C PRO A 948 -4.16 14.37 -19.41
N VAL A 949 -5.32 14.88 -19.00
CA VAL A 949 -5.80 14.82 -17.61
C VAL A 949 -7.24 14.32 -17.54
N ILE A 950 -7.60 13.73 -16.42
CA ILE A 950 -8.98 13.57 -15.98
C ILE A 950 -9.34 14.75 -15.09
N LYS A 951 -10.44 15.41 -15.41
CA LYS A 951 -11.12 16.37 -14.54
C LYS A 951 -12.29 15.68 -13.88
N TYR A 952 -12.21 15.49 -12.59
CA TYR A 952 -13.28 14.89 -11.80
C TYR A 952 -14.41 15.89 -11.56
N VAL A 953 -15.60 15.36 -11.29
CA VAL A 953 -16.79 16.18 -11.00
C VAL A 953 -16.68 17.00 -9.71
N ASP A 954 -15.77 16.63 -8.80
CA ASP A 954 -15.41 17.41 -7.60
C ASP A 954 -14.47 18.60 -7.90
N GLY A 955 -14.05 18.76 -9.16
CA GLY A 955 -13.15 19.83 -9.62
C GLY A 955 -11.66 19.52 -9.47
N SER A 956 -11.29 18.35 -8.92
CA SER A 956 -9.91 17.89 -8.86
C SER A 956 -9.43 17.37 -10.24
N PHE A 957 -8.11 17.25 -10.39
CA PHE A 957 -7.47 16.82 -11.63
C PHE A 957 -6.43 15.75 -11.36
N GLU A 958 -6.31 14.81 -12.27
CA GLU A 958 -5.25 13.80 -12.28
C GLU A 958 -4.70 13.64 -13.69
N SER A 959 -3.37 13.65 -13.81
CA SER A 959 -2.70 13.36 -15.08
C SER A 959 -2.85 11.90 -15.43
N LEU A 960 -3.13 11.62 -16.70
CA LEU A 960 -3.05 10.25 -17.21
C LEU A 960 -1.57 9.84 -17.38
N PRO A 961 -1.29 8.53 -17.26
CA PRO A 961 -0.03 7.91 -17.65
C PRO A 961 0.52 8.37 -19.00
#